data_AF-A0A0K8VBI7-F1
#
_entry.id   AF-A0A0K8VBI7-F1
#
_cell.length_a   1.000
_cell.length_b   1.000
_cell.length_c   1.000
_cell.angle_alpha   90.00
_cell.angle_beta   90.00
_cell.angle_gamma   90.00
#
_symmetry.space_group_name_H-M   'P 1'
#
loop_
_entity.id
_entity.type
_entity.pdbx_description
1 polymer ?
#
loop_
_entity_poly.entity_id
_entity_poly.type
_entity_poly.pdbx_seq_one_letter_code
_entity_poly.pdbx_strand_id
1 'polypeptide(L)'
;MFRIRNRFSYYVKLDLSILIICCWMLIPNIGAYTIDERSFQYLNSISSEDWNRDLDFGIESVNRQKRLEGTLVKSGVIVEKGGISHTYLLDALPNEEAKMDNDVASKLLAASLYIFNSKCLPYGINGKDCETFLSNKSLPKGSELLQKCLRIVEKRRNGHNTFRRLLDRHYRDGIFQMLPLVSPLMVSKSLNNLNVKKNVEDKQRNLAVIQWTQFVEHDLSKPVVTTMRDGSHIECCDNNSFELVPRYRHPFCAPLIIRNDESQYAKVNCFNYVRSAVAVSTKCTFGAVEQLNQATSLLDLSQLYGFTDEAQKRMRTWTNGQIKFAAKTSNIYNDALAVVPGDWSNYCAFKNPSTQTSQCFMAGDSRINNSPLTISIYTLFMRNHNQIAQKLTIKYPLWQEEDLFRTAKAINIQIYRNVVFDEWLPTVLGEDVAVKMRQLSLNKESVDVDKISNEFGIAAMRFYMSMMPNFLQNFTEVKRVEYNTSGSLSQESGVIRNENLVSFFNQTYKPDLEYTPEQIDTILESILNQHAMKLDTIYEDSLIFNNFGVNRPTHGDLLAYDIQRGRDHGLRGYIDYLKLSVGRNIDSWKDLESFIEIDDLNILKATYSNVENIDLLVGGIAEKKSLGAAVGPTFKYILEIQCHHVMNMWSYYVHKIL
;
A
#
# COMPACT_ATOMS: atom_id res chain seq x y z
N MET A 1 -1.21 22.48 -76.45
CA MET A 1 -1.05 22.70 -74.98
C MET A 1 -0.66 21.38 -74.35
N PHE A 2 0.59 21.29 -73.89
CA PHE A 2 1.27 20.03 -73.59
C PHE A 2 0.80 19.38 -72.28
N ARG A 3 0.34 18.13 -72.39
CA ARG A 3 0.43 17.08 -71.36
C ARG A 3 1.90 16.67 -71.24
N ILE A 4 2.41 16.51 -70.02
CA ILE A 4 3.36 15.45 -69.64
C ILE A 4 3.16 15.16 -68.14
N ARG A 5 2.92 13.89 -67.84
CA ARG A 5 2.80 13.27 -66.52
C ARG A 5 3.90 12.22 -66.47
N ASN A 6 4.86 12.36 -65.56
CA ASN A 6 5.95 11.43 -65.20
C ASN A 6 6.72 12.12 -64.03
N ARG A 7 7.29 11.50 -63.00
CA ARG A 7 7.59 10.08 -62.69
C ARG A 7 8.12 10.00 -61.24
N PHE A 8 7.86 8.86 -60.58
CA PHE A 8 8.68 8.14 -59.56
C PHE A 8 9.03 8.83 -58.23
N SER A 9 9.23 8.15 -57.09
CA SER A 9 9.07 6.77 -56.60
C SER A 9 9.54 6.84 -55.16
N TYR A 10 8.77 6.40 -54.15
CA TYR A 10 9.37 5.99 -52.88
C TYR A 10 8.61 4.79 -52.30
N TYR A 11 9.42 3.81 -51.93
CA TYR A 11 9.09 2.49 -51.42
C TYR A 11 8.16 2.54 -50.21
N VAL A 12 7.10 1.73 -50.25
CA VAL A 12 6.29 1.37 -49.08
C VAL A 12 7.10 0.37 -48.26
N LYS A 13 7.75 0.84 -47.19
CA LYS A 13 8.04 0.00 -46.02
C LYS A 13 6.75 -0.04 -45.20
N LEU A 14 6.03 -1.16 -45.26
CA LEU A 14 5.01 -1.49 -44.27
C LEU A 14 5.75 -1.66 -42.94
N ASP A 15 5.66 -0.64 -42.10
CA ASP A 15 6.22 -0.65 -40.76
C ASP A 15 5.27 -1.44 -39.86
N LEU A 16 5.82 -2.44 -39.15
CA LEU A 16 5.13 -3.36 -38.23
C LEU A 16 4.50 -2.67 -37.01
N SER A 17 4.60 -1.34 -36.92
CA SER A 17 4.14 -0.49 -35.82
C SER A 17 2.63 -0.24 -35.81
N ILE A 18 1.89 -0.59 -36.86
CA ILE A 18 0.42 -0.43 -36.92
C ILE A 18 -0.32 -1.64 -36.31
N LEU A 19 0.35 -2.79 -36.16
CA LEU A 19 -0.26 -4.00 -35.55
C LEU A 19 -0.24 -3.98 -34.00
N ILE A 20 0.46 -3.04 -33.37
CA ILE A 20 0.51 -2.90 -31.90
C ILE A 20 -0.55 -1.91 -31.39
N ILE A 21 -1.10 -1.05 -32.25
CA ILE A 21 -2.05 0.00 -31.86
C ILE A 21 -3.49 -0.52 -31.74
N CYS A 22 -3.83 -1.67 -32.33
CA CYS A 22 -5.13 -2.33 -32.10
C CYS A 22 -5.19 -3.12 -30.78
N CYS A 23 -4.08 -3.31 -30.04
CA CYS A 23 -4.10 -4.03 -28.76
C CYS A 23 -4.53 -3.19 -27.56
N TRP A 24 -4.67 -1.86 -27.69
CA TRP A 24 -5.12 -1.00 -26.59
C TRP A 24 -6.66 -0.94 -26.44
N MET A 25 -7.42 -1.46 -27.41
CA MET A 25 -8.88 -1.65 -27.32
C MET A 25 -9.31 -3.12 -27.21
N LEU A 26 -8.35 -4.02 -27.03
CA LEU A 26 -8.59 -5.42 -26.75
C LEU A 26 -7.70 -5.82 -25.58
N ILE A 27 -7.97 -5.27 -24.39
CA ILE A 27 -7.98 -6.17 -23.23
C ILE A 27 -9.11 -7.13 -23.58
N PRO A 28 -8.85 -8.40 -23.95
CA PRO A 28 -9.95 -9.33 -24.00
C PRO A 28 -10.57 -9.23 -22.61
N ASN A 29 -11.87 -9.04 -22.54
CA ASN A 29 -12.59 -9.62 -21.42
C ASN A 29 -12.23 -11.11 -21.50
N ILE A 30 -11.13 -11.51 -20.86
CA ILE A 30 -10.74 -12.90 -20.67
C ILE A 30 -12.00 -13.51 -20.08
N GLY A 31 -12.63 -14.38 -20.88
CA GLY A 31 -14.07 -14.55 -20.99
C GLY A 31 -14.85 -14.22 -19.72
N ALA A 32 -15.85 -13.34 -19.85
CA ALA A 32 -16.86 -13.16 -18.80
C ALA A 32 -17.25 -14.55 -18.30
N TYR A 33 -16.85 -14.86 -17.06
CA TYR A 33 -16.97 -16.20 -16.53
C TYR A 33 -18.45 -16.61 -16.58
N THR A 34 -18.75 -17.62 -17.39
CA THR A 34 -20.11 -18.10 -17.57
C THR A 34 -20.42 -19.11 -16.49
N ILE A 35 -21.38 -18.78 -15.64
CA ILE A 35 -21.91 -19.67 -14.62
C ILE A 35 -22.48 -20.92 -15.31
N ASP A 36 -22.23 -22.10 -14.74
CA ASP A 36 -22.86 -23.34 -15.18
C ASP A 36 -24.40 -23.21 -15.24
N GLU A 37 -25.02 -23.71 -16.30
CA GLU A 37 -26.45 -23.48 -16.57
C GLU A 37 -27.34 -24.05 -15.46
N ARG A 38 -27.00 -25.24 -14.93
CA ARG A 38 -27.76 -25.86 -13.83
C ARG A 38 -27.64 -25.05 -12.56
N SER A 39 -26.43 -24.58 -12.25
CA SER A 39 -26.19 -23.67 -11.12
C SER A 39 -27.02 -22.39 -11.25
N PHE A 40 -27.02 -21.77 -12.44
CA PHE A 40 -27.77 -20.55 -12.71
C PHE A 40 -29.29 -20.73 -12.59
N GLN A 41 -29.84 -21.81 -13.17
CA GLN A 41 -31.27 -22.11 -13.09
C GLN A 41 -31.72 -22.32 -11.63
N TYR A 42 -30.97 -23.09 -10.85
CA TYR A 42 -31.29 -23.30 -9.44
C TYR A 42 -31.24 -22.00 -8.63
N LEU A 43 -30.17 -21.20 -8.76
CA LEU A 43 -30.03 -19.96 -7.98
C LEU A 43 -31.13 -18.92 -8.31
N ASN A 44 -31.60 -18.89 -9.56
CA ASN A 44 -32.75 -18.06 -9.96
C ASN A 44 -34.10 -18.60 -9.47
N SER A 45 -34.20 -19.89 -9.15
CA SER A 45 -35.43 -20.49 -8.61
C SER A 45 -35.70 -20.12 -7.15
N ILE A 46 -34.70 -19.59 -6.43
CA ILE A 46 -34.81 -19.20 -5.02
C ILE A 46 -35.75 -17.99 -4.87
N SER A 47 -36.77 -18.14 -4.02
CA SER A 47 -37.81 -17.13 -3.79
C SER A 47 -37.27 -15.84 -3.16
N SER A 48 -37.98 -14.73 -3.32
CA SER A 48 -37.59 -13.45 -2.72
C SER A 48 -37.68 -13.51 -1.18
N GLU A 49 -38.62 -14.28 -0.65
CA GLU A 49 -38.79 -14.54 0.78
C GLU A 49 -37.57 -15.28 1.35
N ASP A 50 -37.05 -16.26 0.63
CA ASP A 50 -35.83 -16.98 1.03
C ASP A 50 -34.61 -16.04 1.04
N TRP A 51 -34.44 -15.20 0.01
CA TRP A 51 -33.36 -14.21 -0.02
C TRP A 51 -33.41 -13.22 1.15
N ASN A 52 -34.61 -12.78 1.54
CA ASN A 52 -34.80 -11.94 2.72
C ASN A 52 -34.40 -12.67 4.01
N ARG A 53 -34.93 -13.88 4.21
CA ARG A 53 -34.62 -14.69 5.41
C ARG A 53 -33.13 -14.97 5.54
N ASP A 54 -32.46 -15.30 4.43
CA ASP A 54 -31.04 -15.63 4.44
C ASP A 54 -30.17 -14.38 4.70
N LEU A 55 -30.59 -13.22 4.19
CA LEU A 55 -29.98 -11.93 4.53
C LEU A 55 -30.10 -11.62 6.03
N ASP A 56 -31.32 -11.75 6.59
CA ASP A 56 -31.58 -11.48 8.00
C ASP A 56 -30.76 -12.40 8.91
N PHE A 57 -30.64 -13.69 8.56
CA PHE A 57 -29.80 -14.63 9.29
C PHE A 57 -28.32 -14.23 9.27
N GLY A 58 -27.81 -13.79 8.11
CA GLY A 58 -26.44 -13.27 7.99
C GLY A 58 -26.19 -12.05 8.90
N ILE A 59 -27.12 -11.10 8.89
CA ILE A 59 -27.07 -9.91 9.77
C ILE A 59 -27.10 -10.32 11.24
N GLU A 60 -28.00 -11.24 11.61
CA GLU A 60 -28.14 -11.71 12.98
C GLU A 60 -26.88 -12.43 13.47
N SER A 61 -26.26 -13.24 12.61
CA SER A 61 -24.99 -13.92 12.90
C SER A 61 -23.89 -12.93 13.33
N VAL A 62 -23.72 -11.84 12.58
CA VAL A 62 -22.79 -10.76 12.98
C VAL A 62 -23.25 -10.11 14.27
N ASN A 63 -24.54 -9.82 14.44
CA ASN A 63 -25.06 -9.20 15.67
C ASN A 63 -24.84 -10.05 16.93
N ARG A 64 -24.89 -11.37 16.81
CA ARG A 64 -24.57 -12.30 17.90
C ARG A 64 -23.08 -12.27 18.29
N GLN A 65 -22.18 -11.86 17.39
CA GLN A 65 -20.74 -11.69 17.69
C GLN A 65 -20.48 -10.59 18.73
N LYS A 66 -21.41 -9.65 18.96
CA LYS A 66 -21.30 -8.62 20.01
C LYS A 66 -21.00 -9.22 21.39
N ARG A 67 -21.56 -10.40 21.70
CA ARG A 67 -21.29 -11.09 22.97
C ARG A 67 -19.85 -11.62 23.03
N LEU A 68 -19.33 -12.14 21.92
CA LEU A 68 -17.93 -12.57 21.82
C LEU A 68 -17.01 -11.36 22.00
N GLU A 69 -17.18 -10.30 21.22
CA GLU A 69 -16.38 -9.06 21.31
C GLU A 69 -16.38 -8.51 22.74
N GLY A 70 -17.55 -8.40 23.37
CA GLY A 70 -17.65 -7.96 24.77
C GLY A 70 -16.95 -8.89 25.76
N THR A 71 -16.81 -10.19 25.45
CA THR A 71 -16.04 -11.14 26.25
C THR A 71 -14.54 -10.95 26.04
N LEU A 72 -14.10 -10.71 24.80
CA LEU A 72 -12.70 -10.42 24.45
C LEU A 72 -12.20 -9.19 25.21
N VAL A 73 -12.95 -8.08 25.11
CA VAL A 73 -12.63 -6.82 25.80
C VAL A 73 -12.57 -7.00 27.31
N LYS A 74 -13.57 -7.67 27.91
CA LYS A 74 -13.58 -7.96 29.36
C LYS A 74 -12.45 -8.88 29.83
N SER A 75 -11.93 -9.70 28.92
CA SER A 75 -10.83 -10.64 29.20
C SER A 75 -9.46 -10.03 28.88
N GLY A 76 -9.39 -8.73 28.53
CA GLY A 76 -8.15 -8.05 28.17
C GLY A 76 -7.55 -8.51 26.84
N VAL A 77 -8.32 -9.21 25.99
CA VAL A 77 -7.89 -9.68 24.67
C VAL A 77 -8.08 -8.55 23.66
N ILE A 78 -7.28 -7.51 23.82
CA ILE A 78 -7.24 -6.31 22.98
C ILE A 78 -5.80 -5.89 22.78
N VAL A 79 -5.53 -5.13 21.72
CA VAL A 79 -4.19 -4.62 21.46
C VAL A 79 -3.73 -3.72 22.61
N GLU A 80 -2.63 -4.10 23.26
CA GLU A 80 -2.02 -3.31 24.33
C GLU A 80 -1.21 -2.13 23.76
N LYS A 81 -1.42 -0.94 24.33
CA LYS A 81 -0.71 0.27 23.91
C LYS A 81 0.79 0.13 24.12
N GLY A 82 1.52 0.21 23.01
CA GLY A 82 2.99 0.14 22.97
C GLY A 82 3.55 -1.28 22.94
N GLY A 83 2.67 -2.29 22.84
CA GLY A 83 3.06 -3.63 22.45
C GLY A 83 3.40 -3.73 20.95
N ILE A 84 3.92 -4.88 20.54
CA ILE A 84 4.29 -5.16 19.14
C ILE A 84 3.07 -5.04 18.23
N SER A 85 1.93 -5.62 18.62
CA SER A 85 0.66 -5.51 17.88
C SER A 85 0.24 -4.05 17.65
N HIS A 86 0.51 -3.16 18.60
CA HIS A 86 0.16 -1.74 18.47
C HIS A 86 1.04 -1.03 17.44
N THR A 87 2.35 -1.32 17.39
CA THR A 87 3.24 -0.74 16.38
C THR A 87 2.78 -1.06 14.96
N TYR A 88 2.44 -2.33 14.72
CA TYR A 88 1.94 -2.79 13.42
C TYR A 88 0.58 -2.20 13.06
N LEU A 89 -0.29 -2.04 14.06
CA LEU A 89 -1.60 -1.44 13.87
C LEU A 89 -1.52 0.00 13.36
N LEU A 90 -0.46 0.76 13.68
CA LEU A 90 -0.31 2.16 13.25
C LEU A 90 -0.37 2.35 11.72
N ASP A 91 0.11 1.36 10.97
CA ASP A 91 0.07 1.33 9.50
C ASP A 91 -1.34 1.15 8.94
N ALA A 92 -2.25 0.57 9.72
CA ALA A 92 -3.57 0.15 9.29
C ALA A 92 -4.70 0.69 10.18
N LEU A 93 -4.47 1.79 10.90
CA LEU A 93 -5.47 2.40 11.78
C LEU A 93 -6.70 2.90 10.98
N PRO A 94 -7.90 2.35 11.26
CA PRO A 94 -9.13 2.82 10.64
C PRO A 94 -9.68 4.08 11.33
N ASN A 95 -10.14 5.04 10.53
CA ASN A 95 -10.94 6.16 11.02
C ASN A 95 -12.43 5.76 11.16
N GLU A 96 -13.26 6.65 11.69
CA GLU A 96 -14.67 6.35 11.97
C GLU A 96 -15.48 6.01 10.72
N GLU A 97 -15.23 6.68 9.59
CA GLU A 97 -15.91 6.39 8.33
C GLU A 97 -15.54 5.00 7.80
N ALA A 98 -14.27 4.60 7.92
CA ALA A 98 -13.80 3.26 7.59
C ALA A 98 -14.46 2.19 8.46
N LYS A 99 -14.64 2.44 9.76
CA LYS A 99 -15.35 1.53 10.67
C LYS A 99 -16.82 1.38 10.30
N MET A 100 -17.48 2.47 9.92
CA MET A 100 -18.89 2.44 9.48
C MET A 100 -19.08 1.65 8.19
N ASP A 101 -18.19 1.82 7.21
CA ASP A 101 -18.18 1.05 5.97
C ASP A 101 -17.99 -0.45 6.27
N ASN A 102 -16.98 -0.76 7.06
CA ASN A 102 -16.66 -2.13 7.47
C ASN A 102 -17.80 -2.84 8.20
N ASP A 103 -18.55 -2.15 9.07
CA ASP A 103 -19.70 -2.75 9.77
C ASP A 103 -20.79 -3.22 8.78
N VAL A 104 -21.09 -2.39 7.77
CA VAL A 104 -22.10 -2.74 6.74
C VAL A 104 -21.57 -3.84 5.82
N ALA A 105 -20.32 -3.70 5.36
CA ALA A 105 -19.68 -4.66 4.48
C ALA A 105 -19.46 -6.03 5.15
N SER A 106 -19.17 -6.07 6.45
CA SER A 106 -19.04 -7.33 7.21
C SER A 106 -20.38 -8.07 7.33
N LYS A 107 -21.51 -7.35 7.44
CA LYS A 107 -22.86 -7.96 7.41
C LYS A 107 -23.20 -8.52 6.04
N LEU A 108 -22.85 -7.80 4.98
CA LEU A 108 -22.96 -8.29 3.59
C LEU A 108 -22.14 -9.56 3.36
N LEU A 109 -20.90 -9.57 3.85
CA LEU A 109 -20.01 -10.72 3.76
C LEU A 109 -20.58 -11.93 4.52
N ALA A 110 -21.06 -11.73 5.75
CA ALA A 110 -21.66 -12.79 6.53
C ALA A 110 -22.93 -13.37 5.88
N ALA A 111 -23.78 -12.53 5.28
CA ALA A 111 -24.92 -12.98 4.51
C ALA A 111 -24.49 -13.78 3.27
N SER A 112 -23.49 -13.30 2.53
CA SER A 112 -22.96 -13.98 1.34
C SER A 112 -22.37 -15.35 1.69
N LEU A 113 -21.61 -15.45 2.78
CA LEU A 113 -21.08 -16.72 3.30
C LEU A 113 -22.20 -17.65 3.77
N TYR A 114 -23.25 -17.12 4.40
CA TYR A 114 -24.39 -17.94 4.82
C TYR A 114 -25.13 -18.52 3.61
N ILE A 115 -25.38 -17.70 2.58
CA ILE A 115 -26.02 -18.15 1.34
C ILE A 115 -25.14 -19.19 0.63
N PHE A 116 -23.84 -18.95 0.54
CA PHE A 116 -22.91 -19.93 -0.04
C PHE A 116 -23.01 -21.29 0.66
N ASN A 117 -22.98 -21.29 1.99
CA ASN A 117 -23.04 -22.54 2.78
C ASN A 117 -24.42 -23.20 2.76
N SER A 118 -25.51 -22.45 2.65
CA SER A 118 -26.89 -22.98 2.73
C SER A 118 -27.52 -23.27 1.38
N LYS A 119 -27.10 -22.59 0.31
CA LYS A 119 -27.69 -22.69 -1.04
C LYS A 119 -26.73 -23.20 -2.09
N CYS A 120 -25.45 -22.83 -2.05
CA CYS A 120 -24.50 -23.21 -3.11
C CYS A 120 -23.85 -24.57 -2.82
N LEU A 121 -23.14 -24.69 -1.69
CA LEU A 121 -22.43 -25.93 -1.33
C LEU A 121 -23.32 -27.18 -1.32
N PRO A 122 -24.54 -27.17 -0.73
CA PRO A 122 -25.38 -28.38 -0.68
C PRO A 122 -25.87 -28.84 -2.06
N TYR A 123 -25.85 -27.95 -3.06
CA TYR A 123 -26.28 -28.21 -4.43
C TYR A 123 -25.09 -28.47 -5.38
N GLY A 124 -23.87 -28.58 -4.85
CA GLY A 124 -22.66 -28.84 -5.64
C GLY A 124 -22.19 -27.64 -6.47
N ILE A 125 -22.69 -26.43 -6.19
CA ILE A 125 -22.29 -25.22 -6.89
C ILE A 125 -20.93 -24.78 -6.35
N ASN A 126 -19.94 -24.68 -7.22
CA ASN A 126 -18.59 -24.29 -6.82
C ASN A 126 -18.54 -22.81 -6.38
N GLY A 127 -17.48 -22.44 -5.67
CA GLY A 127 -17.30 -21.08 -5.14
C GLY A 127 -17.31 -19.99 -6.21
N LYS A 128 -16.75 -20.25 -7.40
CA LYS A 128 -16.66 -19.26 -8.47
C LYS A 128 -18.01 -19.00 -9.13
N ASP A 129 -18.80 -20.04 -9.39
CA ASP A 129 -20.19 -19.93 -9.87
C ASP A 129 -21.06 -19.16 -8.88
N CYS A 130 -20.99 -19.55 -7.60
CA CYS A 130 -21.78 -18.90 -6.56
C CYS A 130 -21.38 -17.44 -6.38
N GLU A 131 -20.08 -17.13 -6.32
CA GLU A 131 -19.59 -15.75 -6.24
C GLU A 131 -20.03 -14.90 -7.42
N THR A 132 -19.89 -15.41 -8.64
CA THR A 132 -20.26 -14.69 -9.86
C THR A 132 -21.77 -14.38 -9.88
N PHE A 133 -22.60 -15.31 -9.42
CA PHE A 133 -24.04 -15.08 -9.26
C PHE A 133 -24.33 -14.02 -8.18
N LEU A 134 -23.76 -14.19 -6.99
CA LEU A 134 -24.00 -13.31 -5.84
C LEU A 134 -23.54 -11.89 -6.10
N SER A 135 -22.39 -11.70 -6.75
CA SER A 135 -21.84 -10.40 -7.16
C SER A 135 -22.75 -9.60 -8.10
N ASN A 136 -23.75 -10.26 -8.71
CA ASN A 136 -24.78 -9.62 -9.55
C ASN A 136 -26.18 -9.64 -8.91
N LYS A 137 -26.34 -10.28 -7.75
CA LYS A 137 -27.61 -10.33 -7.01
C LYS A 137 -27.75 -9.09 -6.12
N SER A 138 -28.69 -8.23 -6.48
CA SER A 138 -29.07 -7.08 -5.63
C SER A 138 -29.65 -7.54 -4.30
N LEU A 139 -29.41 -6.75 -3.25
CA LEU A 139 -30.08 -6.93 -1.98
C LEU A 139 -31.61 -6.78 -2.11
N PRO A 140 -32.39 -7.45 -1.26
CA PRO A 140 -33.83 -7.27 -1.21
C PRO A 140 -34.23 -5.79 -1.05
N LYS A 141 -35.22 -5.37 -1.86
CA LYS A 141 -35.74 -4.01 -1.87
C LYS A 141 -36.33 -3.66 -0.50
N GLY A 142 -35.97 -2.49 0.02
CA GLY A 142 -36.46 -2.01 1.32
C GLY A 142 -35.71 -2.53 2.54
N SER A 143 -34.70 -3.42 2.37
CA SER A 143 -33.88 -3.86 3.50
C SER A 143 -33.08 -2.71 4.11
N GLU A 144 -32.97 -2.69 5.44
CA GLU A 144 -32.21 -1.66 6.17
C GLU A 144 -30.74 -1.65 5.74
N LEU A 145 -30.17 -2.84 5.46
CA LEU A 145 -28.79 -2.99 5.04
C LEU A 145 -28.53 -2.36 3.65
N LEU A 146 -29.47 -2.50 2.71
CA LEU A 146 -29.38 -1.82 1.41
C LEU A 146 -29.37 -0.31 1.58
N GLN A 147 -30.26 0.24 2.42
CA GLN A 147 -30.32 1.68 2.69
C GLN A 147 -29.05 2.20 3.39
N LYS A 148 -28.40 1.40 4.25
CA LYS A 148 -27.11 1.76 4.84
C LYS A 148 -25.98 1.71 3.79
N CYS A 149 -25.97 0.68 2.95
CA CYS A 149 -24.98 0.53 1.88
C CYS A 149 -25.05 1.69 0.88
N LEU A 150 -26.24 2.02 0.37
CA LEU A 150 -26.44 3.12 -0.57
C LEU A 150 -25.98 4.45 0.03
N ARG A 151 -26.31 4.72 1.31
CA ARG A 151 -25.83 5.92 2.01
C ARG A 151 -24.30 5.99 2.12
N ILE A 152 -23.60 4.86 2.29
CA ILE A 152 -22.13 4.84 2.27
C ILE A 152 -21.63 5.15 0.87
N VAL A 153 -22.15 4.47 -0.16
CA VAL A 153 -21.75 4.65 -1.55
C VAL A 153 -21.96 6.11 -2.00
N GLU A 154 -23.08 6.73 -1.65
CA GLU A 154 -23.39 8.13 -1.95
C GLU A 154 -22.50 9.14 -1.19
N LYS A 155 -22.01 8.76 -0.01
CA LYS A 155 -21.18 9.63 0.86
C LYS A 155 -19.69 9.57 0.56
N ARG A 156 -19.19 8.55 -0.14
CA ARG A 156 -17.75 8.43 -0.47
C ARG A 156 -17.31 9.63 -1.30
N ARG A 157 -16.60 10.56 -0.66
CA ARG A 157 -16.00 11.74 -1.29
C ARG A 157 -14.50 11.53 -1.38
N ASN A 158 -14.00 11.22 -2.58
CA ASN A 158 -12.59 11.10 -2.96
C ASN A 158 -11.69 10.13 -2.14
N GLY A 159 -12.20 9.44 -1.11
CA GLY A 159 -11.52 8.43 -0.29
C GLY A 159 -12.50 7.36 0.21
N HIS A 160 -12.00 6.40 1.00
CA HIS A 160 -12.79 5.25 1.52
C HIS A 160 -13.42 4.39 0.43
N ASN A 161 -12.71 4.20 -0.68
CA ASN A 161 -13.18 3.38 -1.78
C ASN A 161 -12.80 1.92 -1.58
N THR A 162 -13.51 1.02 -2.27
CA THR A 162 -12.99 -0.33 -2.50
C THR A 162 -11.73 -0.22 -3.35
N PHE A 163 -10.75 -1.11 -3.15
CA PHE A 163 -9.76 -1.32 -4.20
C PHE A 163 -10.46 -1.82 -5.49
N ARG A 164 -9.98 -1.39 -6.66
CA ARG A 164 -10.33 -2.06 -7.93
C ARG A 164 -9.44 -3.30 -8.12
N ARG A 165 -9.79 -4.13 -9.09
CA ARG A 165 -9.11 -5.40 -9.38
C ARG A 165 -8.55 -5.34 -10.80
N LEU A 166 -7.28 -5.71 -10.99
CA LEU A 166 -6.73 -5.98 -12.33
C LEU A 166 -7.14 -7.39 -12.79
N LEU A 167 -7.17 -8.32 -11.84
CA LEU A 167 -7.70 -9.65 -12.05
C LEU A 167 -8.70 -10.02 -10.97
N ASP A 168 -9.62 -10.92 -11.30
CA ASP A 168 -10.59 -11.47 -10.35
C ASP A 168 -9.90 -11.99 -9.09
N ARG A 169 -10.49 -11.71 -7.94
CA ARG A 169 -10.09 -12.24 -6.64
C ARG A 169 -9.98 -13.76 -6.62
N HIS A 170 -9.06 -14.26 -5.82
CA HIS A 170 -8.72 -15.67 -5.71
C HIS A 170 -8.81 -16.14 -4.26
N TYR A 171 -10.01 -16.54 -3.86
CA TYR A 171 -10.28 -17.19 -2.58
C TYR A 171 -10.66 -18.65 -2.79
N ARG A 172 -10.37 -19.49 -1.80
CA ARG A 172 -10.68 -20.93 -1.81
C ARG A 172 -12.16 -21.21 -1.99
N ASP A 173 -13.01 -20.44 -1.32
CA ASP A 173 -14.47 -20.51 -1.40
C ASP A 173 -15.06 -19.53 -2.42
N GLY A 174 -14.22 -18.81 -3.16
CA GLY A 174 -14.60 -17.69 -4.01
C GLY A 174 -14.94 -16.41 -3.24
N ILE A 175 -15.21 -16.45 -1.94
CA ILE A 175 -15.83 -15.36 -1.16
C ILE A 175 -14.87 -14.68 -0.19
N PHE A 176 -14.16 -15.44 0.65
CA PHE A 176 -13.38 -14.88 1.76
C PHE A 176 -12.23 -15.76 2.21
N GLN A 177 -12.35 -17.08 2.12
CA GLN A 177 -11.37 -18.01 2.70
C GLN A 177 -10.06 -17.99 1.90
N MET A 178 -8.96 -17.65 2.56
CA MET A 178 -7.63 -17.65 1.95
C MET A 178 -7.22 -19.04 1.47
N LEU A 179 -6.41 -19.09 0.42
CA LEU A 179 -5.85 -20.33 -0.11
C LEU A 179 -4.87 -20.96 0.90
N PRO A 180 -4.86 -22.31 1.03
CA PRO A 180 -3.98 -23.01 1.94
C PRO A 180 -2.58 -23.19 1.32
N LEU A 181 -1.85 -22.09 1.15
CA LEU A 181 -0.48 -22.07 0.63
C LEU A 181 0.56 -22.26 1.75
N VAL A 182 1.82 -22.46 1.36
CA VAL A 182 2.98 -22.51 2.27
C VAL A 182 2.98 -21.31 3.22
N SER A 183 3.32 -21.52 4.50
CA SER A 183 3.28 -20.46 5.52
C SER A 183 4.09 -19.22 5.09
N PRO A 184 3.56 -17.99 5.22
CA PRO A 184 4.32 -16.77 4.88
C PRO A 184 5.65 -16.66 5.61
N LEU A 185 5.71 -17.10 6.87
CA LEU A 185 6.96 -17.13 7.65
C LEU A 185 7.98 -18.10 7.07
N MET A 186 7.52 -19.24 6.54
CA MET A 186 8.41 -20.21 5.88
C MET A 186 8.94 -19.66 4.56
N VAL A 187 8.12 -18.92 3.82
CA VAL A 187 8.55 -18.20 2.61
C VAL A 187 9.61 -17.16 2.97
N SER A 188 9.32 -16.27 3.93
CA SER A 188 10.27 -15.25 4.39
C SER A 188 11.60 -15.85 4.86
N LYS A 189 11.55 -16.91 5.67
CA LYS A 189 12.74 -17.66 6.14
C LYS A 189 13.56 -18.25 4.99
N SER A 190 12.89 -18.79 3.97
CA SER A 190 13.56 -19.43 2.83
C SER A 190 14.30 -18.40 1.96
N LEU A 191 13.65 -17.24 1.71
CA LEU A 191 14.22 -16.15 0.91
C LEU A 191 15.38 -15.45 1.62
N ASN A 192 15.32 -15.32 2.94
CA ASN A 192 16.34 -14.61 3.74
C ASN A 192 17.44 -15.52 4.32
N ASN A 193 17.69 -16.68 3.69
CA ASN A 193 18.69 -17.65 4.17
C ASN A 193 20.11 -17.05 4.24
N LEU A 194 20.83 -17.30 5.33
CA LEU A 194 22.13 -16.71 5.69
C LEU A 194 23.27 -16.99 4.70
N ASN A 195 23.12 -17.96 3.80
CA ASN A 195 24.13 -18.34 2.82
C ASN A 195 24.10 -17.47 1.53
N VAL A 196 23.16 -16.52 1.43
CA VAL A 196 23.04 -15.61 0.28
C VAL A 196 23.80 -14.30 0.56
N LYS A 197 24.39 -13.69 -0.47
CA LYS A 197 25.08 -12.39 -0.36
C LYS A 197 24.09 -11.28 0.01
N LYS A 198 24.06 -10.89 1.29
CA LYS A 198 23.36 -9.69 1.77
C LYS A 198 24.14 -8.41 1.43
N ASN A 199 23.48 -7.25 1.51
CA ASN A 199 24.07 -5.93 1.32
C ASN A 199 24.53 -5.60 -0.11
N VAL A 200 23.79 -6.03 -1.13
CA VAL A 200 24.04 -5.62 -2.51
C VAL A 200 23.29 -4.32 -2.80
N GLU A 201 23.99 -3.29 -3.27
CA GLU A 201 23.42 -1.97 -3.54
C GLU A 201 22.96 -1.82 -5.00
N ASP A 202 21.92 -1.01 -5.24
CA ASP A 202 21.55 -0.49 -6.55
C ASP A 202 22.50 0.65 -6.95
N LYS A 203 23.35 0.37 -7.93
CA LYS A 203 24.37 1.30 -8.42
C LYS A 203 23.79 2.51 -9.17
N GLN A 204 22.52 2.49 -9.55
CA GLN A 204 21.90 3.54 -10.36
C GLN A 204 21.01 4.48 -9.54
N ARG A 205 20.62 4.11 -8.32
CA ARG A 205 19.60 4.84 -7.55
C ARG A 205 20.03 5.02 -6.11
N ASN A 206 19.73 6.20 -5.57
CA ASN A 206 19.89 6.52 -4.16
C ASN A 206 18.59 6.22 -3.38
N LEU A 207 18.59 6.45 -2.07
CA LEU A 207 17.42 6.24 -1.21
C LEU A 207 16.22 7.13 -1.55
N ALA A 208 16.39 8.18 -2.35
CA ALA A 208 15.27 9.03 -2.77
C ALA A 208 14.19 8.23 -3.50
N VAL A 209 14.56 7.21 -4.31
CA VAL A 209 13.55 6.37 -5.00
C VAL A 209 12.64 5.65 -4.01
N ILE A 210 13.19 5.20 -2.89
CA ILE A 210 12.46 4.50 -1.83
C ILE A 210 11.53 5.49 -1.13
N GLN A 211 12.08 6.63 -0.69
CA GLN A 211 11.31 7.61 0.07
C GLN A 211 10.17 8.21 -0.75
N TRP A 212 10.39 8.49 -2.04
CA TRP A 212 9.32 8.95 -2.92
C TRP A 212 8.28 7.86 -3.18
N THR A 213 8.69 6.60 -3.35
CA THR A 213 7.74 5.48 -3.50
C THR A 213 6.83 5.36 -2.27
N GLN A 214 7.40 5.38 -1.06
CA GLN A 214 6.61 5.34 0.17
C GLN A 214 5.70 6.57 0.30
N PHE A 215 6.19 7.77 -0.04
CA PHE A 215 5.39 8.99 0.03
C PHE A 215 4.21 9.00 -0.95
N VAL A 216 4.37 8.39 -2.14
CA VAL A 216 3.30 8.15 -3.12
C VAL A 216 2.34 7.07 -2.66
N GLU A 217 2.84 5.96 -2.09
CA GLU A 217 1.99 4.93 -1.49
C GLU A 217 1.09 5.52 -0.42
N HIS A 218 1.62 6.40 0.43
CA HIS A 218 0.86 7.00 1.51
C HIS A 218 -0.29 7.91 1.04
N ASP A 219 -0.17 8.54 -0.14
CA ASP A 219 -1.26 9.35 -0.73
C ASP A 219 -2.36 8.49 -1.35
N LEU A 220 -1.98 7.38 -1.99
CA LEU A 220 -2.88 6.58 -2.82
C LEU A 220 -3.47 5.34 -2.13
N SER A 221 -2.72 4.72 -1.22
CA SER A 221 -3.09 3.42 -0.65
C SER A 221 -2.99 3.43 0.87
N LYS A 222 -4.09 3.11 1.53
CA LYS A 222 -4.16 2.86 2.97
C LYS A 222 -5.14 1.72 3.26
N PRO A 223 -4.70 0.46 3.18
CA PRO A 223 -5.47 -0.64 3.75
C PRO A 223 -5.58 -0.44 5.26
N VAL A 224 -6.75 -0.72 5.83
CA VAL A 224 -6.99 -0.62 7.28
C VAL A 224 -7.47 -1.96 7.82
N VAL A 225 -7.31 -2.21 9.12
CA VAL A 225 -7.74 -3.47 9.74
C VAL A 225 -9.17 -3.42 10.26
N THR A 226 -9.80 -4.59 10.37
CA THR A 226 -11.08 -4.73 11.05
C THR A 226 -10.95 -4.42 12.55
N THR A 227 -11.95 -3.76 13.13
CA THR A 227 -12.06 -3.51 14.58
C THR A 227 -13.33 -4.14 15.14
N MET A 228 -13.39 -4.30 16.47
CA MET A 228 -14.62 -4.65 17.17
C MET A 228 -15.62 -3.49 17.11
N ARG A 229 -16.89 -3.76 17.43
CA ARG A 229 -18.00 -2.79 17.31
C ARG A 229 -17.89 -1.61 18.28
N ASP A 230 -17.23 -1.80 19.41
CA ASP A 230 -16.95 -0.72 20.37
C ASP A 230 -15.74 0.14 19.96
N GLY A 231 -15.09 -0.19 18.84
CA GLY A 231 -13.89 0.47 18.34
C GLY A 231 -12.59 -0.14 18.88
N SER A 232 -12.65 -1.14 19.77
CA SER A 232 -11.48 -1.84 20.28
C SER A 232 -10.77 -2.61 19.17
N HIS A 233 -9.44 -2.64 19.24
CA HIS A 233 -8.61 -3.33 18.27
C HIS A 233 -8.52 -4.82 18.60
N ILE A 234 -8.59 -5.65 17.56
CA ILE A 234 -8.56 -7.11 17.69
C ILE A 234 -7.12 -7.56 17.95
N GLU A 235 -6.97 -8.43 18.95
CA GLU A 235 -5.73 -9.14 19.24
C GLU A 235 -5.95 -10.63 18.93
N CYS A 236 -4.99 -11.25 18.24
CA CYS A 236 -5.05 -12.63 17.77
C CYS A 236 -4.03 -13.55 18.44
N CYS A 237 -3.07 -12.96 19.16
CA CYS A 237 -2.09 -13.68 19.96
C CYS A 237 -2.23 -13.27 21.43
N ASP A 238 -1.97 -14.18 22.37
CA ASP A 238 -1.95 -13.82 23.79
C ASP A 238 -0.69 -13.04 24.17
N ASN A 239 -0.64 -12.55 25.41
CA ASN A 239 0.50 -11.79 25.94
C ASN A 239 1.80 -12.60 26.00
N ASN A 240 1.73 -13.92 25.92
CA ASN A 240 2.88 -14.82 25.85
C ASN A 240 3.25 -15.16 24.39
N SER A 241 2.66 -14.47 23.41
CA SER A 241 2.85 -14.68 21.98
C SER A 241 2.46 -16.09 21.51
N PHE A 242 1.40 -16.65 22.08
CA PHE A 242 0.76 -17.88 21.61
C PHE A 242 -0.57 -17.59 20.92
N GLU A 243 -1.01 -18.54 20.10
CA GLU A 243 -2.31 -18.47 19.44
C GLU A 243 -3.44 -18.52 20.47
N LEU A 244 -4.39 -17.57 20.35
CA LEU A 244 -5.57 -17.56 21.24
C LEU A 244 -6.43 -18.81 21.04
N VAL A 245 -6.91 -19.38 22.14
CA VAL A 245 -7.88 -20.49 22.11
C VAL A 245 -9.18 -20.06 21.40
N PRO A 246 -9.92 -20.99 20.75
CA PRO A 246 -11.06 -20.63 19.88
C PRO A 246 -12.13 -19.72 20.51
N ARG A 247 -12.41 -19.88 21.81
CA ARG A 247 -13.37 -19.02 22.55
C ARG A 247 -12.96 -17.56 22.69
N TYR A 248 -11.68 -17.25 22.51
CA TYR A 248 -11.12 -15.90 22.57
C TYR A 248 -10.63 -15.42 21.20
N ARG A 249 -11.00 -16.10 20.12
CA ARG A 249 -10.56 -15.75 18.77
C ARG A 249 -11.65 -15.01 18.02
N HIS A 250 -11.36 -13.79 17.60
CA HIS A 250 -12.24 -13.06 16.71
C HIS A 250 -12.25 -13.70 15.30
N PRO A 251 -13.39 -13.76 14.57
CA PRO A 251 -13.46 -14.37 13.24
C PRO A 251 -12.52 -13.76 12.18
N PHE A 252 -12.11 -12.50 12.36
CA PHE A 252 -11.14 -11.81 11.49
C PHE A 252 -9.67 -12.06 11.87
N CYS A 253 -9.39 -12.91 12.86
CA CYS A 253 -8.02 -13.30 13.18
C CYS A 253 -7.46 -14.27 12.15
N ALA A 254 -6.26 -13.96 11.64
CA ALA A 254 -5.48 -14.86 10.81
C ALA A 254 -3.98 -14.79 11.18
N PRO A 255 -3.62 -15.09 12.45
CA PRO A 255 -2.27 -14.92 12.96
C PRO A 255 -1.25 -15.78 12.21
N LEU A 256 0.00 -15.33 12.17
CA LEU A 256 1.09 -16.12 11.63
C LEU A 256 1.64 -17.01 12.74
N ILE A 257 1.43 -18.32 12.61
CA ILE A 257 1.80 -19.30 13.64
C ILE A 257 3.15 -19.94 13.32
N ILE A 258 4.01 -19.99 14.33
CA ILE A 258 5.29 -20.70 14.29
C ILE A 258 5.06 -22.06 14.95
N ARG A 259 5.11 -23.15 14.18
CA ARG A 259 4.94 -24.52 14.69
C ARG A 259 6.31 -25.18 14.81
N ASN A 260 6.76 -25.44 16.05
CA ASN A 260 7.95 -26.22 16.44
C ASN A 260 8.94 -26.47 15.31
N ASP A 261 9.71 -25.44 14.95
CA ASP A 261 11.04 -25.65 14.42
C ASP A 261 11.99 -25.71 15.62
N GLU A 262 12.94 -26.65 15.64
CA GLU A 262 14.09 -26.63 16.56
C GLU A 262 15.01 -25.40 16.35
N SER A 263 14.54 -24.33 15.69
CA SER A 263 15.31 -23.14 15.36
C SER A 263 14.75 -21.87 16.02
N GLN A 264 15.55 -21.34 16.96
CA GLN A 264 16.06 -19.97 16.98
C GLN A 264 15.09 -18.77 17.14
N TYR A 265 13.77 -18.88 16.90
CA TYR A 265 12.78 -17.85 17.24
C TYR A 265 12.66 -17.73 18.77
N ALA A 266 13.17 -16.64 19.35
CA ALA A 266 13.12 -16.43 20.79
C ALA A 266 11.67 -16.44 21.32
N LYS A 267 11.21 -17.52 21.98
CA LYS A 267 9.92 -17.68 22.72
C LYS A 267 8.60 -17.19 22.06
N VAL A 268 8.61 -16.62 20.85
CA VAL A 268 7.45 -16.12 20.12
C VAL A 268 6.90 -17.23 19.24
N ASN A 269 5.62 -17.54 19.37
CA ASN A 269 4.95 -18.62 18.61
C ASN A 269 3.81 -18.12 17.71
N CYS A 270 3.49 -16.82 17.80
CA CYS A 270 2.36 -16.19 17.14
C CYS A 270 2.71 -14.73 16.86
N PHE A 271 2.60 -14.32 15.60
CA PHE A 271 2.55 -12.91 15.22
C PHE A 271 1.11 -12.50 14.96
N ASN A 272 0.70 -11.40 15.60
CA ASN A 272 -0.66 -10.89 15.49
C ASN A 272 -0.94 -10.44 14.06
N TYR A 273 -2.01 -10.97 13.47
CA TYR A 273 -2.48 -10.52 12.17
C TYR A 273 -4.01 -10.53 12.15
N VAL A 274 -4.56 -9.34 11.93
CA VAL A 274 -5.99 -9.10 11.77
C VAL A 274 -6.26 -8.83 10.30
N ARG A 275 -7.24 -9.53 9.75
CA ARG A 275 -7.67 -9.34 8.37
C ARG A 275 -8.15 -7.92 8.12
N SER A 276 -7.88 -7.44 6.92
CA SER A 276 -8.17 -6.08 6.50
C SER A 276 -9.68 -5.80 6.54
N ALA A 277 -10.01 -4.55 6.85
CA ALA A 277 -11.37 -4.07 6.81
C ALA A 277 -11.93 -4.19 5.40
N VAL A 278 -13.22 -4.46 5.35
CA VAL A 278 -13.95 -4.74 4.12
C VAL A 278 -14.81 -3.52 3.77
N ALA A 279 -15.10 -3.33 2.49
CA ALA A 279 -15.82 -2.18 1.99
C ALA A 279 -17.04 -2.62 1.17
N VAL A 280 -18.11 -1.83 1.24
CA VAL A 280 -19.29 -2.11 0.41
C VAL A 280 -18.99 -1.87 -1.06
N SER A 281 -19.44 -2.77 -1.94
CA SER A 281 -19.32 -2.54 -3.38
C SER A 281 -20.22 -1.38 -3.84
N THR A 282 -19.88 -0.72 -4.94
CA THR A 282 -20.70 0.37 -5.51
C THR A 282 -22.09 -0.09 -5.93
N LYS A 283 -22.27 -1.39 -6.18
CA LYS A 283 -23.55 -1.99 -6.58
C LYS A 283 -24.40 -2.44 -5.38
N CYS A 284 -23.87 -2.44 -4.15
CA CYS A 284 -24.57 -2.95 -2.97
C CYS A 284 -25.17 -4.35 -3.18
N THR A 285 -24.35 -5.28 -3.67
CA THR A 285 -24.73 -6.68 -3.96
C THR A 285 -24.19 -7.62 -2.88
N PHE A 286 -24.68 -8.86 -2.91
CA PHE A 286 -23.95 -9.97 -2.28
C PHE A 286 -22.63 -10.23 -3.02
N GLY A 287 -21.85 -11.17 -2.51
CA GLY A 287 -20.68 -11.69 -3.22
C GLY A 287 -19.47 -11.76 -2.31
N ALA A 288 -18.33 -11.79 -2.97
CA ALA A 288 -17.06 -11.89 -2.30
C ALA A 288 -16.58 -10.56 -1.74
N VAL A 289 -15.64 -10.68 -0.82
CA VAL A 289 -15.09 -9.53 -0.10
C VAL A 289 -14.36 -8.56 -1.04
N GLU A 290 -14.49 -7.27 -0.74
CA GLU A 290 -13.60 -6.21 -1.23
C GLU A 290 -12.98 -5.49 -0.05
N GLN A 291 -11.68 -5.21 -0.13
CA GLN A 291 -10.97 -4.50 0.93
C GLN A 291 -11.14 -2.98 0.79
N LEU A 292 -11.14 -2.31 1.93
CA LEU A 292 -11.27 -0.87 2.03
C LEU A 292 -9.91 -0.19 1.84
N ASN A 293 -9.87 0.78 0.93
CA ASN A 293 -8.81 1.77 0.83
C ASN A 293 -9.25 3.07 1.50
N GLN A 294 -8.64 3.45 2.62
CA GLN A 294 -8.95 4.71 3.31
C GLN A 294 -8.30 5.94 2.64
N ALA A 295 -7.28 5.76 1.81
CA ALA A 295 -6.60 6.86 1.13
C ALA A 295 -7.41 7.42 -0.05
N THR A 296 -7.03 8.59 -0.54
CA THR A 296 -7.63 9.14 -1.76
C THR A 296 -7.12 8.38 -2.99
N SER A 297 -7.82 8.51 -4.11
CA SER A 297 -7.34 7.96 -5.39
C SER A 297 -6.64 9.02 -6.25
N LEU A 298 -6.19 10.11 -5.62
CA LEU A 298 -5.58 11.27 -6.26
C LEU A 298 -4.18 11.52 -5.67
N LEU A 299 -3.30 12.10 -6.48
CA LEU A 299 -2.06 12.69 -5.97
C LEU A 299 -2.36 14.13 -5.54
N ASP A 300 -2.89 14.28 -4.33
CA ASP A 300 -3.42 15.53 -3.77
C ASP A 300 -2.82 15.90 -2.41
N LEU A 301 -1.71 15.26 -2.04
CA LEU A 301 -1.03 15.45 -0.75
C LEU A 301 -1.97 15.18 0.45
N SER A 302 -2.96 14.29 0.28
CA SER A 302 -3.91 13.95 1.35
C SER A 302 -3.23 13.32 2.56
N GLN A 303 -2.09 12.65 2.35
CA GLN A 303 -1.27 12.14 3.43
C GLN A 303 -0.68 13.25 4.31
N LEU A 304 -0.42 14.44 3.77
CA LEU A 304 0.00 15.60 4.55
C LEU A 304 -1.19 16.36 5.14
N TYR A 305 -2.16 16.74 4.32
CA TYR A 305 -3.24 17.67 4.71
C TYR A 305 -4.44 16.99 5.36
N GLY A 306 -4.66 15.71 5.07
CA GLY A 306 -5.94 15.03 5.26
C GLY A 306 -6.92 15.38 4.15
N PHE A 307 -7.83 14.44 3.86
CA PHE A 307 -8.82 14.58 2.79
C PHE A 307 -10.22 14.98 3.27
N THR A 308 -10.48 14.99 4.59
CA THR A 308 -11.73 15.51 5.17
C THR A 308 -11.56 16.96 5.63
N ASP A 309 -12.68 17.71 5.67
CA ASP A 309 -12.68 19.08 6.18
C ASP A 309 -12.20 19.13 7.63
N GLU A 310 -12.61 18.17 8.46
CA GLU A 310 -12.19 18.05 9.86
C GLU A 310 -10.70 17.74 10.00
N ALA A 311 -10.11 16.96 9.09
CA ALA A 311 -8.68 16.70 9.09
C ALA A 311 -7.90 17.97 8.72
N GLN A 312 -8.30 18.65 7.65
CA GLN A 312 -7.62 19.89 7.21
C GLN A 312 -7.74 21.00 8.24
N LYS A 313 -8.91 21.19 8.85
CA LYS A 313 -9.12 22.15 9.95
C LYS A 313 -8.19 21.90 11.13
N ARG A 314 -7.91 20.63 11.45
CA ARG A 314 -6.98 20.25 12.53
C ARG A 314 -5.52 20.57 12.19
N MET A 315 -5.14 20.51 10.92
CA MET A 315 -3.77 20.79 10.47
C MET A 315 -3.46 22.29 10.39
N ARG A 316 -4.45 23.18 10.30
CA ARG A 316 -4.24 24.62 10.06
C ARG A 316 -3.92 25.43 11.31
N THR A 317 -3.11 26.47 11.16
CA THR A 317 -2.88 27.49 12.21
C THR A 317 -3.99 28.53 12.25
N TRP A 318 -4.81 28.61 11.20
CA TRP A 318 -5.81 29.66 10.98
C TRP A 318 -5.21 31.07 10.93
N THR A 319 -3.93 31.15 10.54
CA THR A 319 -3.20 32.42 10.40
C THR A 319 -2.37 32.36 9.12
N ASN A 320 -2.52 33.37 8.26
CA ASN A 320 -1.76 33.54 7.01
C ASN A 320 -1.77 32.30 6.08
N GLY A 321 -2.83 31.49 6.15
CA GLY A 321 -3.00 30.27 5.35
C GLY A 321 -2.01 29.15 5.66
N GLN A 322 -1.37 29.15 6.84
CA GLN A 322 -0.34 28.19 7.22
C GLN A 322 -0.91 26.91 7.87
N ILE A 323 -0.12 25.85 7.83
CA ILE A 323 -0.33 24.63 8.62
C ILE A 323 0.59 24.58 9.83
N LYS A 324 0.15 23.86 10.86
CA LYS A 324 0.82 23.73 12.14
C LYS A 324 2.19 23.06 11.97
N PHE A 325 3.15 23.57 12.74
CA PHE A 325 4.51 23.09 12.87
C PHE A 325 4.93 23.17 14.34
N ALA A 326 5.99 22.47 14.72
CA ALA A 326 6.50 22.53 16.08
C ALA A 326 7.17 23.91 16.34
N ALA A 327 6.82 24.52 17.48
CA ALA A 327 7.26 25.88 17.81
C ALA A 327 8.78 25.99 17.96
N LYS A 328 9.34 27.14 17.57
CA LYS A 328 10.78 27.47 17.63
C LYS A 328 11.37 27.53 19.04
N THR A 329 10.55 27.34 20.08
CA THR A 329 10.98 27.30 21.49
C THR A 329 11.43 25.90 21.92
N SER A 330 11.24 24.89 21.08
CA SER A 330 11.81 23.55 21.32
C SER A 330 13.20 23.48 20.71
N ASN A 331 14.22 23.22 21.53
CA ASN A 331 15.58 22.91 21.05
C ASN A 331 15.64 21.57 20.28
N ILE A 332 14.54 20.80 20.25
CA ILE A 332 14.49 19.41 19.76
C ILE A 332 13.72 19.30 18.44
N TYR A 333 12.71 20.15 18.21
CA TYR A 333 11.78 20.04 17.08
C TYR A 333 11.60 21.34 16.29
N ASN A 334 12.61 22.20 16.27
CA ASN A 334 12.52 23.53 15.68
C ASN A 334 12.18 23.46 14.19
N ASP A 335 11.03 24.01 13.80
CA ASP A 335 10.53 24.02 12.42
C ASP A 335 10.26 22.62 11.82
N ALA A 336 10.02 21.61 12.68
CA ALA A 336 9.56 20.28 12.27
C ALA A 336 8.03 20.19 12.21
N LEU A 337 7.49 19.03 11.82
CA LEU A 337 6.05 18.76 11.89
C LEU A 337 5.51 19.00 13.31
N ALA A 338 4.24 19.38 13.40
CA ALA A 338 3.58 19.54 14.68
C ALA A 338 3.55 18.19 15.45
N VAL A 339 3.76 18.26 16.75
CA VAL A 339 3.63 17.12 17.66
C VAL A 339 2.19 17.01 18.14
N VAL A 340 1.70 15.79 18.30
CA VAL A 340 0.33 15.55 18.76
C VAL A 340 0.15 16.05 20.22
N PRO A 341 -0.81 16.96 20.51
CA PRO A 341 -1.03 17.46 21.87
C PRO A 341 -1.94 16.51 22.69
N GLY A 342 -1.52 16.12 23.89
CA GLY A 342 -2.31 15.30 24.83
C GLY A 342 -2.16 13.78 24.66
N ASP A 343 -3.01 12.99 25.34
CA ASP A 343 -2.96 11.51 25.30
C ASP A 343 -3.59 10.94 24.03
N TRP A 344 -2.86 11.04 22.92
CA TRP A 344 -3.17 10.35 21.66
C TRP A 344 -2.38 9.06 21.51
N SER A 345 -2.20 8.33 22.62
CA SER A 345 -1.47 7.06 22.66
C SER A 345 -2.04 5.96 21.76
N ASN A 346 -3.14 6.18 21.04
CA ASN A 346 -3.62 5.26 19.99
C ASN A 346 -2.91 5.44 18.64
N TYR A 347 -2.23 6.57 18.43
CA TYR A 347 -1.46 6.89 17.20
C TYR A 347 0.05 6.87 17.45
N CYS A 348 0.44 6.54 18.69
CA CYS A 348 1.81 6.57 19.18
C CYS A 348 2.09 5.29 19.93
N ALA A 349 2.90 4.40 19.35
CA ALA A 349 3.28 3.18 20.04
C ALA A 349 4.28 3.42 21.16
N PHE A 350 5.16 4.41 21.02
CA PHE A 350 6.24 4.61 21.98
C PHE A 350 5.91 5.67 23.04
N LYS A 351 6.34 5.38 24.28
CA LYS A 351 6.40 6.34 25.39
C LYS A 351 7.85 6.42 25.86
N ASN A 352 8.37 7.63 26.01
CA ASN A 352 9.66 7.84 26.61
C ASN A 352 9.63 7.29 28.06
N PRO A 353 10.49 6.33 28.44
CA PRO A 353 10.43 5.70 29.75
C PRO A 353 10.66 6.68 30.91
N SER A 354 11.47 7.72 30.69
CA SER A 354 11.85 8.71 31.70
C SER A 354 10.76 9.75 31.94
N THR A 355 10.09 10.22 30.90
CA THR A 355 9.04 11.24 31.02
C THR A 355 7.63 10.66 31.01
N GLN A 356 7.47 9.38 30.67
CA GLN A 356 6.19 8.69 30.45
C GLN A 356 5.29 9.38 29.39
N THR A 357 5.87 10.23 28.54
CA THR A 357 5.16 10.94 27.47
C THR A 357 5.40 10.27 26.12
N SER A 358 4.38 10.24 25.27
CA SER A 358 4.52 9.90 23.86
C SER A 358 4.82 11.17 23.06
N GLN A 359 5.83 11.13 22.21
CA GLN A 359 6.14 12.21 21.27
C GLN A 359 6.02 11.64 19.86
N CYS A 360 5.05 12.13 19.09
CA CYS A 360 4.85 11.74 17.70
C CYS A 360 4.35 12.93 16.90
N PHE A 361 4.63 12.90 15.60
CA PHE A 361 4.18 13.91 14.65
C PHE A 361 2.74 13.66 14.20
N MET A 362 2.03 14.75 13.89
CA MET A 362 0.72 14.72 13.26
C MET A 362 0.79 15.11 11.79
N ALA A 363 0.04 14.39 10.96
CA ALA A 363 -0.21 14.68 9.56
C ALA A 363 -1.61 14.16 9.17
N GLY A 364 -1.99 14.30 7.91
CA GLY A 364 -3.21 13.71 7.34
C GLY A 364 -3.24 12.17 7.43
N ASP A 365 -2.07 11.53 7.38
CA ASP A 365 -1.89 10.10 7.49
C ASP A 365 -1.18 9.69 8.80
N SER A 366 -1.69 8.66 9.48
CA SER A 366 -1.13 8.10 10.72
C SER A 366 0.25 7.46 10.56
N ARG A 367 0.65 7.08 9.34
CA ARG A 367 1.93 6.43 9.02
C ARG A 367 3.12 7.39 9.01
N ILE A 368 2.90 8.68 9.28
CA ILE A 368 3.97 9.67 9.38
C ILE A 368 5.09 9.24 10.35
N ASN A 369 4.75 8.55 11.44
CA ASN A 369 5.72 8.15 12.45
C ASN A 369 6.43 6.81 12.13
N ASN A 370 6.32 6.31 10.90
CA ASN A 370 6.89 5.02 10.50
C ASN A 370 8.43 5.03 10.54
N SER A 371 9.09 6.04 9.98
CA SER A 371 10.56 6.13 9.99
C SER A 371 11.05 7.59 9.90
N PRO A 372 12.32 7.86 10.25
CA PRO A 372 12.92 9.19 10.07
C PRO A 372 12.92 9.69 8.63
N LEU A 373 12.95 8.78 7.65
CA LEU A 373 12.85 9.15 6.23
C LEU A 373 11.47 9.73 5.91
N THR A 374 10.41 9.08 6.41
CA THR A 374 9.02 9.55 6.25
C THR A 374 8.82 10.91 6.94
N ILE A 375 9.31 11.07 8.16
CA ILE A 375 9.18 12.32 8.92
C ILE A 375 9.86 13.48 8.18
N SER A 376 11.02 13.23 7.58
CA SER A 376 11.80 14.24 6.86
C SER A 376 11.07 14.73 5.61
N ILE A 377 10.52 13.84 4.77
CA ILE A 377 9.83 14.27 3.54
C ILE A 377 8.52 15.01 3.84
N TYR A 378 7.76 14.57 4.84
CA TYR A 378 6.54 15.29 5.24
C TYR A 378 6.88 16.66 5.84
N THR A 379 7.96 16.77 6.61
CA THR A 379 8.44 18.06 7.13
C THR A 379 8.83 18.99 5.98
N LEU A 380 9.49 18.48 4.94
CA LEU A 380 9.84 19.25 3.75
C LEU A 380 8.61 19.84 3.06
N PHE A 381 7.58 19.03 2.81
CA PHE A 381 6.34 19.52 2.18
C PHE A 381 5.52 20.44 3.08
N MET A 382 5.60 20.26 4.40
CA MET A 382 5.01 21.19 5.36
C MET A 382 5.70 22.56 5.28
N ARG A 383 7.05 22.59 5.33
CA ARG A 383 7.85 23.81 5.20
C ARG A 383 7.57 24.51 3.88
N ASN A 384 7.50 23.76 2.77
CA ASN A 384 7.20 24.32 1.45
C ASN A 384 5.82 25.00 1.41
N HIS A 385 4.78 24.37 1.96
CA HIS A 385 3.45 24.98 2.06
C HIS A 385 3.49 26.30 2.83
N ASN A 386 4.12 26.31 4.01
CA ASN A 386 4.20 27.51 4.84
C ASN A 386 5.02 28.62 4.17
N GLN A 387 6.09 28.27 3.44
CA GLN A 387 6.87 29.22 2.65
C GLN A 387 6.05 29.82 1.50
N ILE A 388 5.25 29.01 0.79
CA ILE A 388 4.35 29.49 -0.27
C ILE A 388 3.30 30.43 0.32
N ALA A 389 2.66 30.05 1.44
CA ALA A 389 1.64 30.85 2.11
C ALA A 389 2.18 32.22 2.58
N GLN A 390 3.41 32.27 3.09
CA GLN A 390 4.08 33.53 3.44
C GLN A 390 4.30 34.44 2.22
N LYS A 391 4.79 33.87 1.11
CA LYS A 391 4.99 34.63 -0.14
C LYS A 391 3.65 35.15 -0.70
N LEU A 392 2.58 34.35 -0.62
CA LEU A 392 1.23 34.76 -1.03
C LEU A 392 0.68 35.88 -0.15
N THR A 393 0.91 35.82 1.17
CA THR A 393 0.48 36.87 2.12
C THR A 393 1.10 38.22 1.78
N ILE A 394 2.40 38.25 1.42
CA ILE A 394 3.10 39.48 1.01
C ILE A 394 2.55 39.98 -0.33
N LYS A 395 2.33 39.07 -1.30
CA LYS A 395 1.89 39.43 -2.65
C LYS A 395 0.42 39.85 -2.73
N TYR A 396 -0.44 39.24 -1.91
CA TYR A 396 -1.89 39.43 -1.90
C TYR A 396 -2.38 39.77 -0.47
N PRO A 397 -2.10 40.98 0.04
CA PRO A 397 -2.38 41.33 1.43
C PRO A 397 -3.87 41.42 1.80
N LEU A 398 -4.78 41.43 0.80
CA LEU A 398 -6.23 41.45 1.01
C LEU A 398 -6.87 40.06 1.04
N TRP A 399 -6.13 39.01 0.66
CA TRP A 399 -6.66 37.64 0.64
C TRP A 399 -6.92 37.14 2.06
N GLN A 400 -8.03 36.42 2.21
CA GLN A 400 -8.39 35.82 3.49
C GLN A 400 -7.60 34.53 3.71
N GLU A 401 -7.60 34.05 4.96
CA GLU A 401 -6.83 32.87 5.36
C GLU A 401 -7.20 31.61 4.54
N GLU A 402 -8.46 31.44 4.15
CA GLU A 402 -8.91 30.35 3.29
C GLU A 402 -8.33 30.43 1.87
N ASP A 403 -8.31 31.62 1.25
CA ASP A 403 -7.77 31.82 -0.09
C ASP A 403 -6.26 31.54 -0.12
N LEU A 404 -5.55 32.01 0.92
CA LEU A 404 -4.12 31.75 1.12
C LEU A 404 -3.84 30.25 1.27
N PHE A 405 -4.57 29.56 2.16
CA PHE A 405 -4.40 28.13 2.41
C PHE A 405 -4.68 27.30 1.15
N ARG A 406 -5.83 27.51 0.50
CA ARG A 406 -6.23 26.77 -0.70
C ARG A 406 -5.24 26.97 -1.84
N THR A 407 -4.80 28.20 -2.06
CA THR A 407 -3.83 28.51 -3.12
C THR A 407 -2.45 27.91 -2.80
N ALA A 408 -1.96 28.05 -1.56
CA ALA A 408 -0.70 27.44 -1.15
C ALA A 408 -0.73 25.91 -1.26
N LYS A 409 -1.85 25.28 -0.87
CA LYS A 409 -2.09 23.84 -1.03
C LYS A 409 -2.06 23.44 -2.50
N ALA A 410 -2.80 24.14 -3.37
CA ALA A 410 -2.86 23.83 -4.81
C ALA A 410 -1.47 23.90 -5.48
N ILE A 411 -0.68 24.94 -5.16
CA ILE A 411 0.70 25.06 -5.66
C ILE A 411 1.57 23.91 -5.13
N ASN A 412 1.49 23.59 -3.84
CA ASN A 412 2.28 22.51 -3.25
C ASN A 412 1.94 21.14 -3.85
N ILE A 413 0.65 20.88 -4.12
CA ILE A 413 0.19 19.67 -4.83
C ILE A 413 0.77 19.63 -6.23
N GLN A 414 0.77 20.74 -6.97
CA GLN A 414 1.33 20.76 -8.32
C GLN A 414 2.84 20.47 -8.31
N ILE A 415 3.59 21.00 -7.33
CA ILE A 415 5.02 20.68 -7.14
C ILE A 415 5.18 19.18 -6.87
N TYR A 416 4.42 18.63 -5.93
CA TYR A 416 4.44 17.20 -5.62
C TYR A 416 4.19 16.34 -6.86
N ARG A 417 3.15 16.66 -7.63
CA ARG A 417 2.80 15.93 -8.84
C ARG A 417 3.90 15.98 -9.91
N ASN A 418 4.53 17.14 -10.09
CA ASN A 418 5.65 17.25 -11.03
C ASN A 418 6.78 16.31 -10.61
N VAL A 419 7.15 16.28 -9.33
CA VAL A 419 8.17 15.32 -8.86
C VAL A 419 7.75 13.88 -9.11
N VAL A 420 6.49 13.53 -8.85
CA VAL A 420 5.99 12.16 -9.08
C VAL A 420 6.06 11.77 -10.55
N PHE A 421 5.58 12.60 -11.48
CA PHE A 421 5.47 12.23 -12.89
C PHE A 421 6.73 12.52 -13.72
N ASP A 422 7.51 13.52 -13.34
CA ASP A 422 8.69 13.95 -14.11
C ASP A 422 10.00 13.37 -13.57
N GLU A 423 10.05 12.92 -12.32
CA GLU A 423 11.28 12.38 -11.71
C GLU A 423 11.11 10.95 -11.20
N TRP A 424 10.13 10.69 -10.34
CA TRP A 424 9.94 9.36 -9.74
C TRP A 424 9.47 8.33 -10.77
N LEU A 425 8.46 8.64 -11.56
CA LEU A 425 7.89 7.73 -12.57
C LEU A 425 8.94 7.23 -13.59
N PRO A 426 9.75 8.09 -14.26
CA PRO A 426 10.79 7.61 -15.17
C PRO A 426 11.88 6.81 -14.45
N THR A 427 12.22 7.15 -13.19
CA THR A 427 13.19 6.39 -12.40
C THR A 427 12.72 4.97 -12.08
N VAL A 428 11.41 4.80 -11.83
CA VAL A 428 10.80 3.52 -11.44
C VAL A 428 10.42 2.67 -12.65
N LEU A 429 9.81 3.25 -13.69
CA LEU A 429 9.29 2.52 -14.85
C LEU A 429 10.19 2.57 -16.08
N GLY A 430 11.16 3.47 -16.12
CA GLY A 430 11.96 3.78 -17.30
C GLY A 430 11.41 4.98 -18.07
N GLU A 431 12.31 5.71 -18.74
CA GLU A 431 11.99 6.94 -19.49
C GLU A 431 11.04 6.68 -20.66
N ASP A 432 11.16 5.51 -21.30
CA ASP A 432 10.32 5.08 -22.42
C ASP A 432 8.83 5.09 -22.05
N VAL A 433 8.50 4.56 -20.88
CA VAL A 433 7.11 4.51 -20.38
C VAL A 433 6.64 5.89 -19.95
N ALA A 434 7.47 6.65 -19.24
CA ALA A 434 7.11 7.99 -18.79
C ALA A 434 6.78 8.93 -19.97
N VAL A 435 7.59 8.92 -21.03
CA VAL A 435 7.33 9.69 -22.25
C VAL A 435 6.02 9.28 -22.92
N LYS A 436 5.77 7.97 -23.06
CA LYS A 436 4.54 7.46 -23.68
C LYS A 436 3.30 7.85 -22.88
N MET A 437 3.35 7.75 -21.55
CA MET A 437 2.23 8.13 -20.68
C MET A 437 1.87 9.62 -20.80
N ARG A 438 2.88 10.50 -20.84
CA ARG A 438 2.66 11.94 -21.06
C ARG A 438 1.91 12.21 -22.37
N GLN A 439 2.28 11.52 -23.45
CA GLN A 439 1.62 11.68 -24.75
C GLN A 439 0.16 11.21 -24.74
N LEU A 440 -0.14 10.07 -24.09
CA LEU A 440 -1.49 9.51 -24.03
C LEU A 440 -2.45 10.34 -23.17
N SER A 441 -1.95 10.99 -22.11
CA SER A 441 -2.78 11.82 -21.21
C SER A 441 -3.45 13.02 -21.89
N LEU A 442 -2.98 13.40 -23.08
CA LEU A 442 -3.54 14.47 -23.90
C LEU A 442 -4.85 14.05 -24.61
N ASN A 443 -5.11 12.75 -24.73
CA ASN A 443 -6.31 12.19 -25.36
C ASN A 443 -7.32 11.80 -24.28
N LYS A 444 -8.22 12.72 -23.92
CA LYS A 444 -9.24 12.52 -22.87
C LYS A 444 -10.27 11.47 -23.28
N GLU A 445 -10.09 10.23 -22.87
CA GLU A 445 -11.18 9.26 -22.73
C GLU A 445 -11.81 9.35 -21.32
N SER A 446 -13.10 9.04 -21.23
CA SER A 446 -13.84 9.03 -19.97
C SER A 446 -13.24 7.97 -19.04
N VAL A 447 -12.58 8.42 -17.98
CA VAL A 447 -12.09 7.55 -16.91
C VAL A 447 -13.29 7.22 -16.02
N ASP A 448 -13.88 6.05 -16.25
CA ASP A 448 -14.82 5.46 -15.32
C ASP A 448 -13.99 4.75 -14.25
N VAL A 449 -14.25 5.08 -12.98
CA VAL A 449 -13.71 4.47 -11.74
C VAL A 449 -12.47 5.14 -11.10
N ASP A 450 -12.69 6.16 -10.26
CA ASP A 450 -11.72 6.78 -9.33
C ASP A 450 -11.19 5.83 -8.24
N LYS A 451 -10.46 4.76 -8.59
CA LYS A 451 -9.99 3.75 -7.61
C LYS A 451 -8.57 3.25 -7.87
N ILE A 452 -7.87 3.01 -6.79
CA ILE A 452 -6.57 2.33 -6.78
C ILE A 452 -6.76 0.81 -6.85
N SER A 453 -5.94 0.12 -7.65
CA SER A 453 -6.01 -1.34 -7.73
C SER A 453 -5.40 -2.01 -6.51
N ASN A 454 -5.96 -3.16 -6.14
CA ASN A 454 -5.51 -3.95 -5.00
C ASN A 454 -4.06 -4.41 -5.21
N GLU A 455 -3.75 -4.83 -6.44
CA GLU A 455 -2.42 -5.24 -6.89
C GLU A 455 -1.38 -4.13 -6.75
N PHE A 456 -1.76 -2.89 -7.07
CA PHE A 456 -0.88 -1.74 -6.90
C PHE A 456 -0.60 -1.49 -5.42
N GLY A 457 -1.66 -1.37 -4.62
CA GLY A 457 -1.56 -0.92 -3.23
C GLY A 457 -0.98 -1.95 -2.27
N ILE A 458 -1.08 -3.25 -2.58
CA ILE A 458 -0.75 -4.35 -1.65
C ILE A 458 0.48 -5.15 -2.10
N ALA A 459 0.83 -5.11 -3.38
CA ALA A 459 1.99 -5.84 -3.90
C ALA A 459 2.99 -4.93 -4.61
N ALA A 460 2.59 -4.30 -5.73
CA ALA A 460 3.55 -3.63 -6.60
C ALA A 460 4.25 -2.44 -5.92
N MET A 461 3.52 -1.59 -5.18
CA MET A 461 4.14 -0.48 -4.45
C MET A 461 5.09 -0.94 -3.34
N ARG A 462 4.96 -2.16 -2.82
CA ARG A 462 5.80 -2.66 -1.72
C ARG A 462 7.23 -3.03 -2.14
N PHE A 463 7.58 -2.90 -3.43
CA PHE A 463 8.93 -3.20 -3.93
C PHE A 463 10.02 -2.41 -3.19
N TYR A 464 9.73 -1.18 -2.72
CA TYR A 464 10.72 -0.36 -2.03
C TYR A 464 11.18 -0.98 -0.71
N MET A 465 10.39 -1.86 -0.08
CA MET A 465 10.78 -2.53 1.17
C MET A 465 11.95 -3.48 0.97
N SER A 466 12.08 -4.12 -0.21
CA SER A 466 13.27 -4.89 -0.57
C SER A 466 14.49 -3.97 -0.76
N MET A 467 14.27 -2.72 -1.19
CA MET A 467 15.35 -1.77 -1.45
C MET A 467 15.81 -1.01 -0.19
N MET A 468 15.15 -1.19 0.96
CA MET A 468 15.46 -0.51 2.22
C MET A 468 16.76 -1.03 2.86
N PRO A 469 17.68 -0.14 3.31
CA PRO A 469 18.89 -0.54 4.02
C PRO A 469 18.62 -0.77 5.53
N ASN A 470 19.56 -1.41 6.23
CA ASN A 470 19.53 -1.51 7.71
C ASN A 470 19.81 -0.18 8.42
N PHE A 471 20.64 0.66 7.80
CA PHE A 471 21.14 1.89 8.40
C PHE A 471 21.07 3.04 7.41
N LEU A 472 20.73 4.22 7.92
CA LEU A 472 21.01 5.49 7.27
C LEU A 472 22.44 5.91 7.60
N GLN A 473 23.20 6.33 6.62
CA GLN A 473 24.63 6.62 6.76
C GLN A 473 24.90 8.12 6.67
N ASN A 474 25.85 8.61 7.45
CA ASN A 474 26.27 10.01 7.38
C ASN A 474 27.30 10.20 6.25
N PHE A 475 27.15 11.30 5.52
CA PHE A 475 28.02 11.72 4.43
C PHE A 475 28.51 13.13 4.75
N THR A 476 29.80 13.31 5.00
CA THR A 476 30.37 14.66 5.09
C THR A 476 31.09 15.00 3.81
N GLU A 477 30.85 16.19 3.28
CA GLU A 477 31.73 16.77 2.26
C GLU A 477 33.12 16.97 2.86
N VAL A 478 34.11 16.22 2.37
CA VAL A 478 35.50 16.48 2.69
C VAL A 478 36.14 17.12 1.46
N LYS A 479 36.48 18.40 1.57
CA LYS A 479 37.37 19.05 0.61
C LYS A 479 38.76 18.42 0.78
N ARG A 480 39.10 17.43 -0.05
CA ARG A 480 40.47 16.94 -0.14
C ARG A 480 41.27 17.96 -0.93
N VAL A 481 42.26 18.57 -0.26
CA VAL A 481 43.29 19.37 -0.92
C VAL A 481 44.41 18.39 -1.27
N GLU A 482 44.46 17.93 -2.51
CA GLU A 482 45.60 17.16 -3.00
C GLU A 482 46.66 18.12 -3.56
N TYR A 483 47.92 17.89 -3.17
CA TYR A 483 49.06 18.58 -3.75
C TYR A 483 49.59 17.73 -4.89
N ASN A 484 49.43 18.22 -6.12
CA ASN A 484 50.12 17.60 -7.25
C ASN A 484 51.64 17.80 -7.09
N THR A 485 52.45 16.90 -7.64
CA THR A 485 53.93 16.98 -7.66
C THR A 485 54.48 18.23 -8.35
N SER A 486 53.62 19.08 -8.94
CA SER A 486 53.94 20.39 -9.53
C SER A 486 53.56 21.60 -8.65
N GLY A 487 53.05 21.39 -7.43
CA GLY A 487 52.66 22.48 -6.51
C GLY A 487 51.37 23.23 -6.92
N SER A 488 50.58 22.66 -7.82
CA SER A 488 49.27 23.21 -8.22
C SER A 488 48.14 22.57 -7.40
N LEU A 489 47.20 23.40 -6.95
CA LEU A 489 46.01 22.98 -6.18
C LEU A 489 45.02 22.26 -7.11
N SER A 490 44.79 20.97 -6.88
CA SER A 490 43.57 20.29 -7.34
C SER A 490 42.59 20.23 -6.19
N GLN A 491 41.44 20.89 -6.34
CA GLN A 491 40.30 20.72 -5.45
C GLN A 491 39.42 19.61 -6.01
N GLU A 492 39.51 18.41 -5.45
CA GLU A 492 38.50 17.38 -5.64
C GLU A 492 37.60 17.34 -4.40
N SER A 493 36.36 17.78 -4.57
CA SER A 493 35.31 17.55 -3.55
C SER A 493 34.95 16.07 -3.60
N GLY A 494 35.31 15.32 -2.55
CA GLY A 494 34.89 13.94 -2.37
C GLY A 494 33.97 13.82 -1.16
N VAL A 495 32.86 13.10 -1.30
CA VAL A 495 31.98 12.78 -0.17
C VAL A 495 32.55 11.54 0.53
N ILE A 496 32.85 11.64 1.83
CA ILE A 496 33.35 10.51 2.63
C ILE A 496 32.20 9.95 3.46
N ARG A 497 32.01 8.62 3.36
CA ARG A 497 31.13 7.84 4.24
C ARG A 497 31.77 7.75 5.62
N ASN A 498 31.15 8.37 6.63
CA ASN A 498 31.74 8.44 7.97
C ASN A 498 31.25 7.28 8.86
N GLU A 499 29.97 7.27 9.23
CA GLU A 499 29.41 6.35 10.26
C GLU A 499 27.91 6.08 10.02
N ASN A 500 27.35 5.06 10.69
CA ASN A 500 25.89 4.82 10.72
C ASN A 500 25.21 5.93 11.52
N LEU A 501 24.38 6.74 10.87
CA LEU A 501 23.63 7.84 11.46
C LEU A 501 22.41 7.33 12.24
N VAL A 502 21.61 6.47 11.59
CA VAL A 502 20.37 5.92 12.15
C VAL A 502 20.30 4.42 11.87
N SER A 503 19.92 3.65 12.88
CA SER A 503 19.49 2.26 12.71
C SER A 503 17.97 2.20 12.53
N PHE A 504 17.50 1.68 11.39
CA PHE A 504 16.06 1.51 11.15
C PHE A 504 15.43 0.55 12.15
N PHE A 505 16.18 -0.45 12.62
CA PHE A 505 15.71 -1.35 13.69
C PHE A 505 15.29 -0.58 14.96
N ASN A 506 16.04 0.46 15.32
CA ASN A 506 15.77 1.26 16.52
C ASN A 506 14.76 2.39 16.29
N GLN A 507 14.63 2.89 15.07
CA GLN A 507 13.89 4.13 14.77
C GLN A 507 12.56 3.90 14.04
N THR A 508 12.30 2.69 13.55
CA THR A 508 11.00 2.37 12.95
C THR A 508 9.91 2.44 14.03
N TYR A 509 8.82 3.18 13.78
CA TYR A 509 7.71 3.50 14.70
C TYR A 509 8.10 4.11 16.06
N LYS A 510 9.32 4.64 16.16
CA LYS A 510 9.87 5.27 17.36
C LYS A 510 10.48 6.61 16.97
N PRO A 511 9.66 7.66 16.78
CA PRO A 511 10.15 8.98 16.38
C PRO A 511 10.80 9.74 17.55
N ASP A 512 11.84 9.17 18.16
CA ASP A 512 12.50 9.71 19.37
C ASP A 512 13.83 10.43 19.10
N LEU A 513 14.17 10.65 17.82
CA LEU A 513 15.29 11.52 17.41
C LEU A 513 14.98 13.00 17.65
N GLU A 514 16.04 13.80 17.74
CA GLU A 514 15.96 15.25 17.72
C GLU A 514 15.80 15.74 16.27
N TYR A 515 14.58 16.11 15.88
CA TYR A 515 14.31 16.61 14.52
C TYR A 515 14.53 18.12 14.43
N THR A 516 15.78 18.56 14.63
CA THR A 516 16.20 19.95 14.37
C THR A 516 16.39 20.19 12.87
N PRO A 517 16.47 21.45 12.40
CA PRO A 517 16.81 21.74 11.01
C PRO A 517 18.09 21.04 10.55
N GLU A 518 19.15 21.08 11.37
CA GLU A 518 20.45 20.48 11.05
C GLU A 518 20.37 18.96 10.94
N GLN A 519 19.62 18.30 11.83
CA GLN A 519 19.45 16.85 11.79
C GLN A 519 18.60 16.41 10.59
N ILE A 520 17.55 17.17 10.25
CA ILE A 520 16.75 16.93 9.04
C ILE A 520 17.62 17.09 7.79
N ASP A 521 18.44 18.14 7.72
CA ASP A 521 19.36 18.36 6.60
C ASP A 521 20.35 17.20 6.47
N THR A 522 20.91 16.71 7.59
CA THR A 522 21.77 15.52 7.61
C THR A 522 21.04 14.27 7.08
N ILE A 523 19.77 14.05 7.47
CA ILE A 523 18.98 12.92 6.96
C ILE A 523 18.71 13.06 5.47
N LEU A 524 18.42 14.27 4.99
CA LEU A 524 18.20 14.55 3.56
C LEU A 524 19.50 14.33 2.76
N GLU A 525 20.65 14.75 3.28
CA GLU A 525 21.96 14.47 2.68
C GLU A 525 22.22 12.96 2.57
N SER A 526 21.87 12.18 3.61
CA SER A 526 21.92 10.72 3.54
C SER A 526 21.01 10.15 2.46
N ILE A 527 19.78 10.67 2.32
CA ILE A 527 18.83 10.20 1.29
C ILE A 527 19.38 10.42 -0.12
N LEU A 528 20.07 11.55 -0.33
CA LEU A 528 20.61 11.94 -1.64
C LEU A 528 21.89 11.18 -2.00
N ASN A 529 22.73 10.86 -1.03
CA ASN A 529 24.07 10.30 -1.28
C ASN A 529 24.16 8.78 -1.07
N GLN A 530 23.29 8.19 -0.25
CA GLN A 530 23.31 6.74 -0.02
C GLN A 530 22.62 5.99 -1.14
N HIS A 531 23.24 4.92 -1.63
CA HIS A 531 22.60 3.99 -2.57
C HIS A 531 21.44 3.23 -1.93
N ALA A 532 20.40 2.99 -2.72
CA ALA A 532 19.36 2.03 -2.36
C ALA A 532 19.92 0.61 -2.37
N MET A 533 19.29 -0.31 -1.66
CA MET A 533 19.60 -1.73 -1.80
C MET A 533 19.10 -2.23 -3.16
N LYS A 534 19.68 -3.32 -3.65
CA LYS A 534 19.22 -3.99 -4.86
C LYS A 534 17.80 -4.50 -4.62
N LEU A 535 16.95 -4.40 -5.65
CA LEU A 535 15.66 -5.09 -5.67
C LEU A 535 15.93 -6.58 -5.90
N ASP A 536 15.62 -7.40 -4.92
CA ASP A 536 15.68 -8.86 -4.95
C ASP A 536 14.76 -9.46 -3.88
N THR A 537 14.85 -10.76 -3.62
CA THR A 537 13.97 -11.42 -2.64
C THR A 537 14.39 -11.20 -1.18
N ILE A 538 15.47 -10.47 -0.92
CA ILE A 538 16.02 -10.25 0.42
C ILE A 538 15.38 -9.01 1.03
N TYR A 539 14.93 -9.14 2.27
CA TYR A 539 14.60 -7.99 3.11
C TYR A 539 15.67 -7.87 4.19
N GLU A 540 16.12 -6.64 4.42
CA GLU A 540 17.18 -6.40 5.38
C GLU A 540 16.73 -6.71 6.83
N ASP A 541 17.69 -7.12 7.66
CA ASP A 541 17.44 -7.64 9.02
C ASP A 541 16.69 -6.68 9.94
N SER A 542 16.72 -5.38 9.64
CA SER A 542 15.92 -4.35 10.34
C SER A 542 14.41 -4.42 10.07
N LEU A 543 13.98 -5.08 8.98
CA LEU A 543 12.59 -5.21 8.54
C LEU A 543 11.98 -6.59 8.81
N ILE A 544 12.84 -7.60 8.95
CA ILE A 544 12.42 -8.98 9.19
C ILE A 544 12.80 -9.44 10.60
N PHE A 545 12.16 -10.51 11.04
CA PHE A 545 12.55 -11.15 12.28
C PHE A 545 13.85 -11.95 12.07
N ASN A 546 14.96 -11.50 12.66
CA ASN A 546 16.23 -12.24 12.67
C ASN A 546 16.78 -12.42 14.11
N ASN A 547 17.53 -13.49 14.32
CA ASN A 547 17.87 -14.08 15.64
C ASN A 547 18.98 -13.38 16.44
N PHE A 548 19.29 -12.12 16.12
CA PHE A 548 20.33 -11.36 16.83
C PHE A 548 19.73 -10.56 17.99
N GLY A 549 19.44 -11.25 19.09
CA GLY A 549 19.28 -10.63 20.40
C GLY A 549 17.90 -10.81 21.05
N VAL A 550 17.93 -11.18 22.34
CA VAL A 550 16.75 -11.46 23.20
C VAL A 550 15.93 -10.20 23.51
N ASN A 551 16.29 -9.03 22.96
CA ASN A 551 15.63 -7.75 23.23
C ASN A 551 14.92 -7.22 21.97
N ARG A 552 13.74 -7.81 21.75
CA ARG A 552 12.56 -7.29 21.00
C ARG A 552 12.83 -6.78 19.58
N PRO A 553 12.52 -7.55 18.51
CA PRO A 553 12.21 -6.95 17.23
C PRO A 553 10.94 -6.12 17.42
N THR A 554 11.07 -4.85 17.08
CA THR A 554 10.06 -3.83 17.34
C THR A 554 8.81 -4.02 16.47
N HIS A 555 8.86 -4.82 15.39
CA HIS A 555 7.80 -4.84 14.35
C HIS A 555 7.37 -6.22 13.77
N GLY A 556 7.95 -7.35 14.16
CA GLY A 556 7.64 -8.67 13.58
C GLY A 556 8.41 -8.99 12.28
N ASP A 557 7.80 -9.74 11.35
CA ASP A 557 8.38 -10.09 10.03
C ASP A 557 7.57 -9.41 8.92
N LEU A 558 8.07 -8.29 8.39
CA LEU A 558 7.35 -7.46 7.43
C LEU A 558 7.07 -8.19 6.11
N LEU A 559 8.02 -8.99 5.62
CA LEU A 559 7.85 -9.75 4.38
C LEU A 559 6.74 -10.80 4.55
N ALA A 560 6.74 -11.54 5.67
CA ALA A 560 5.68 -12.49 5.97
C ALA A 560 4.31 -11.82 6.10
N TYR A 561 4.25 -10.62 6.68
CA TYR A 561 3.03 -9.83 6.75
C TYR A 561 2.53 -9.36 5.39
N ASP A 562 3.41 -8.91 4.50
CA ASP A 562 3.02 -8.44 3.16
C ASP A 562 2.55 -9.61 2.29
N ILE A 563 3.19 -10.77 2.39
CA ILE A 563 2.71 -12.02 1.77
C ILE A 563 1.31 -12.37 2.29
N GLN A 564 1.12 -12.35 3.61
CA GLN A 564 -0.18 -12.64 4.22
C GLN A 564 -1.24 -11.62 3.81
N ARG A 565 -0.88 -10.34 3.66
CA ARG A 565 -1.75 -9.27 3.16
C ARG A 565 -2.21 -9.53 1.74
N GLY A 566 -1.32 -9.93 0.84
CA GLY A 566 -1.69 -10.32 -0.52
C GLY A 566 -2.72 -11.47 -0.55
N ARG A 567 -2.55 -12.48 0.32
CA ARG A 567 -3.48 -13.60 0.45
C ARG A 567 -4.81 -13.19 1.09
N ASP A 568 -4.79 -12.37 2.13
CA ASP A 568 -5.98 -11.79 2.77
C ASP A 568 -6.82 -11.03 1.75
N HIS A 569 -6.16 -10.28 0.88
CA HIS A 569 -6.79 -9.52 -0.19
C HIS A 569 -7.20 -10.36 -1.39
N GLY A 570 -6.90 -11.66 -1.41
CA GLY A 570 -7.28 -12.57 -2.50
C GLY A 570 -6.61 -12.19 -3.81
N LEU A 571 -5.38 -11.70 -3.78
CA LEU A 571 -4.58 -11.50 -5.00
C LEU A 571 -4.29 -12.86 -5.64
N ARG A 572 -4.33 -12.92 -6.97
CA ARG A 572 -3.87 -14.11 -7.72
C ARG A 572 -2.37 -14.37 -7.56
N GLY A 573 -1.94 -15.54 -8.00
CA GLY A 573 -0.53 -15.89 -8.07
C GLY A 573 0.21 -15.01 -9.07
N TYR A 574 1.51 -14.82 -8.83
CA TYR A 574 2.43 -14.05 -9.65
C TYR A 574 2.32 -14.34 -11.15
N ILE A 575 2.21 -15.62 -11.51
CA ILE A 575 2.19 -16.10 -12.89
C ILE A 575 1.04 -15.50 -13.69
N ASP A 576 -0.13 -15.29 -13.09
CA ASP A 576 -1.28 -14.72 -13.79
C ASP A 576 -0.98 -13.28 -14.25
N TYR A 577 -0.25 -12.51 -13.45
CA TYR A 577 0.12 -11.13 -13.79
C TYR A 577 1.32 -11.06 -14.73
N LEU A 578 2.28 -11.98 -14.60
CA LEU A 578 3.38 -12.07 -15.55
C LEU A 578 2.86 -12.41 -16.96
N LYS A 579 1.91 -13.34 -17.09
CA LYS A 579 1.24 -13.64 -18.38
C LYS A 579 0.63 -12.38 -19.01
N LEU A 580 -0.05 -11.56 -18.20
CA LEU A 580 -0.62 -10.29 -18.66
C LEU A 580 0.46 -9.30 -19.09
N SER A 581 1.53 -9.16 -18.31
CA SER A 581 2.58 -8.15 -18.56
C SER A 581 3.39 -8.46 -19.81
N VAL A 582 3.65 -9.74 -20.11
CA VAL A 582 4.47 -10.14 -21.27
C VAL A 582 3.66 -10.65 -22.46
N GLY A 583 2.35 -10.85 -22.32
CA GLY A 583 1.47 -11.27 -23.41
C GLY A 583 1.74 -12.68 -23.96
N ARG A 584 2.32 -13.58 -23.16
CA ARG A 584 2.58 -14.99 -23.52
C ARG A 584 2.23 -15.93 -22.38
N ASN A 585 1.96 -17.19 -22.71
CA ASN A 585 1.71 -18.22 -21.71
C ASN A 585 3.02 -18.57 -20.96
N ILE A 586 2.89 -18.79 -19.65
CA ILE A 586 3.98 -19.13 -18.73
C ILE A 586 3.41 -20.11 -17.70
N ASP A 587 3.89 -21.35 -17.68
CA ASP A 587 3.32 -22.39 -16.82
C ASP A 587 4.38 -23.32 -16.21
N SER A 588 5.66 -23.07 -16.47
CA SER A 588 6.75 -23.90 -15.96
C SER A 588 7.85 -23.09 -15.27
N TRP A 589 8.60 -23.76 -14.40
CA TRP A 589 9.80 -23.19 -13.78
C TRP A 589 10.87 -22.77 -14.79
N LYS A 590 10.91 -23.44 -15.96
CA LYS A 590 11.87 -23.16 -17.02
C LYS A 590 11.59 -21.81 -17.68
N ASP A 591 10.32 -21.46 -17.84
CA ASP A 591 9.92 -20.17 -18.42
C ASP A 591 10.40 -18.99 -17.57
N LEU A 592 10.49 -19.20 -16.25
CA LEU A 592 10.95 -18.20 -15.27
C LEU A 592 12.45 -17.92 -15.31
N GLU A 593 13.28 -18.77 -15.92
CA GLU A 593 14.74 -18.56 -16.02
C GLU A 593 15.08 -17.26 -16.78
N SER A 594 14.20 -16.85 -17.71
CA SER A 594 14.35 -15.60 -18.45
C SER A 594 14.01 -14.34 -17.63
N PHE A 595 13.31 -14.50 -16.50
CA PHE A 595 12.78 -13.39 -15.71
C PHE A 595 13.42 -13.27 -14.33
N ILE A 596 13.86 -14.38 -13.73
CA ILE A 596 14.34 -14.44 -12.35
C ILE A 596 15.81 -14.89 -12.36
N GLU A 597 16.62 -14.39 -11.43
CA GLU A 597 18.00 -14.86 -11.26
C GLU A 597 18.04 -16.32 -10.77
N ILE A 598 19.07 -17.06 -11.15
CA ILE A 598 19.11 -18.51 -10.90
C ILE A 598 19.07 -18.85 -9.40
N ASP A 599 19.70 -18.04 -8.56
CA ASP A 599 19.74 -18.23 -7.12
C ASP A 599 18.34 -18.07 -6.51
N ASP A 600 17.65 -16.97 -6.83
CA ASP A 600 16.28 -16.71 -6.36
C ASP A 600 15.31 -17.79 -6.89
N LEU A 601 15.46 -18.19 -8.17
CA LEU A 601 14.63 -19.23 -8.77
C LEU A 601 14.79 -20.58 -8.06
N ASN A 602 16.00 -20.93 -7.63
CA ASN A 602 16.25 -22.17 -6.88
C ASN A 602 15.60 -22.13 -5.49
N ILE A 603 15.60 -20.96 -4.83
CA ILE A 603 14.89 -20.80 -3.56
C ILE A 603 13.38 -20.96 -3.79
N LEU A 604 12.82 -20.29 -4.81
CA LEU A 604 11.39 -20.39 -5.12
C LEU A 604 10.96 -21.84 -5.41
N LYS A 605 11.76 -22.61 -6.15
CA LYS A 605 11.53 -24.05 -6.41
C LYS A 605 11.52 -24.89 -5.13
N ALA A 606 12.36 -24.54 -4.14
CA ALA A 606 12.43 -25.24 -2.87
C ALA A 606 11.28 -24.84 -1.92
N THR A 607 10.74 -23.62 -2.05
CA THR A 607 9.70 -23.07 -1.18
C THR A 607 8.28 -23.37 -1.67
N TYR A 608 8.02 -23.25 -2.98
CA TYR A 608 6.69 -23.41 -3.57
C TYR A 608 6.59 -24.73 -4.33
N SER A 609 5.44 -25.41 -4.20
CA SER A 609 5.19 -26.66 -4.89
C SER A 609 5.10 -26.52 -6.42
N ASN A 610 4.52 -25.41 -6.90
CA ASN A 610 4.33 -25.10 -8.32
C ASN A 610 4.42 -23.59 -8.55
N VAL A 611 4.70 -23.18 -9.79
CA VAL A 611 4.82 -21.76 -10.17
C VAL A 611 3.54 -20.96 -9.91
N GLU A 612 2.36 -21.58 -10.06
CA GLU A 612 1.06 -20.93 -9.84
C GLU A 612 0.84 -20.48 -8.38
N ASN A 613 1.56 -21.09 -7.44
CA ASN A 613 1.42 -20.81 -6.00
C ASN A 613 2.33 -19.66 -5.53
N ILE A 614 3.19 -19.13 -6.40
CA ILE A 614 4.08 -18.00 -6.05
C ILE A 614 3.21 -16.77 -5.79
N ASP A 615 3.35 -16.19 -4.59
CA ASP A 615 2.65 -14.96 -4.23
C ASP A 615 3.08 -13.79 -5.14
N LEU A 616 2.16 -12.91 -5.55
CA LEU A 616 2.46 -11.80 -6.46
C LEU A 616 3.64 -10.95 -5.99
N LEU A 617 3.68 -10.60 -4.69
CA LEU A 617 4.78 -9.82 -4.12
C LEU A 617 6.12 -10.52 -4.32
N VAL A 618 6.19 -11.80 -3.95
CA VAL A 618 7.42 -12.61 -3.97
C VAL A 618 7.94 -12.77 -5.39
N GLY A 619 7.07 -13.10 -6.33
CA GLY A 619 7.47 -13.22 -7.73
C GLY A 619 7.90 -11.87 -8.31
N GLY A 620 7.19 -10.78 -8.01
CA GLY A 620 7.51 -9.46 -8.54
C GLY A 620 8.82 -8.86 -8.05
N ILE A 621 9.21 -9.09 -6.78
CA ILE A 621 10.53 -8.66 -6.27
C ILE A 621 11.68 -9.57 -6.74
N ALA A 622 11.38 -10.83 -7.09
CA ALA A 622 12.36 -11.78 -7.63
C ALA A 622 12.75 -11.49 -9.10
N GLU A 623 11.97 -10.65 -9.80
CA GLU A 623 12.23 -10.35 -11.20
C GLU A 623 13.51 -9.54 -11.40
N LYS A 624 14.24 -9.87 -12.46
CA LYS A 624 15.25 -9.02 -13.05
C LYS A 624 14.62 -7.69 -13.46
N LYS A 625 15.31 -6.60 -13.13
CA LYS A 625 14.88 -5.24 -13.48
C LYS A 625 14.72 -5.10 -14.99
N SER A 626 13.63 -4.46 -15.41
CA SER A 626 13.48 -4.04 -16.80
C SER A 626 14.52 -2.97 -17.14
N LEU A 627 14.91 -2.87 -18.40
CA LEU A 627 15.92 -1.89 -18.83
C LEU A 627 15.50 -0.47 -18.43
N GLY A 628 16.39 0.23 -17.69
CA GLY A 628 16.14 1.60 -17.20
C GLY A 628 15.13 1.71 -16.04
N ALA A 629 14.45 0.63 -15.67
CA ALA A 629 13.42 0.61 -14.63
C ALA A 629 13.98 0.11 -13.27
N ALA A 630 13.32 0.47 -12.18
CA ALA A 630 13.66 -0.02 -10.84
C ALA A 630 13.12 -1.43 -10.59
N VAL A 631 12.08 -1.81 -11.32
CA VAL A 631 11.30 -3.03 -11.12
C VAL A 631 11.31 -3.93 -12.36
N GLY A 632 10.94 -5.19 -12.17
CA GLY A 632 10.72 -6.16 -13.24
C GLY A 632 9.45 -5.93 -14.05
N PRO A 633 9.23 -6.72 -15.13
CA PRO A 633 8.11 -6.55 -16.05
C PRO A 633 6.73 -6.57 -15.39
N THR A 634 6.50 -7.39 -14.36
CA THR A 634 5.18 -7.53 -13.74
C THR A 634 4.81 -6.29 -12.94
N PHE A 635 5.70 -5.82 -12.06
CA PHE A 635 5.46 -4.59 -11.32
C PHE A 635 5.49 -3.36 -12.22
N LYS A 636 6.36 -3.32 -13.26
CA LYS A 636 6.34 -2.26 -14.26
C LYS A 636 4.95 -2.11 -14.89
N TYR A 637 4.34 -3.22 -15.30
CA TYR A 637 2.99 -3.24 -15.88
C TYR A 637 1.90 -2.77 -14.91
N ILE A 638 1.88 -3.27 -13.68
CA ILE A 638 0.87 -2.90 -12.67
C ILE A 638 0.97 -1.41 -12.31
N LEU A 639 2.20 -0.92 -12.10
CA LEU A 639 2.47 0.48 -11.78
C LEU A 639 2.14 1.40 -12.96
N GLU A 640 2.49 1.03 -14.19
CA GLU A 640 2.16 1.80 -15.41
C GLU A 640 0.64 2.02 -15.52
N ILE A 641 -0.16 0.96 -15.38
CA ILE A 641 -1.62 1.06 -15.46
C ILE A 641 -2.16 2.01 -14.39
N GLN A 642 -1.71 1.87 -13.13
CA GLN A 642 -2.21 2.70 -12.05
C GLN A 642 -1.77 4.17 -12.19
N CYS A 643 -0.53 4.42 -12.56
CA CYS A 643 -0.02 5.77 -12.76
C CYS A 643 -0.70 6.47 -13.93
N HIS A 644 -0.96 5.74 -15.03
CA HIS A 644 -1.71 6.28 -16.17
C HIS A 644 -3.13 6.68 -15.77
N HIS A 645 -3.79 5.84 -15.00
CA HIS A 645 -5.11 6.11 -14.45
C HIS A 645 -5.13 7.39 -13.59
N VAL A 646 -4.22 7.50 -12.63
CA VAL A 646 -4.12 8.67 -11.72
C VAL A 646 -3.74 9.96 -12.46
N MET A 647 -2.93 9.85 -13.51
CA MET A 647 -2.57 10.98 -14.36
C MET A 647 -3.80 11.57 -15.07
N ASN A 648 -4.64 10.71 -15.66
CA ASN A 648 -5.84 11.13 -16.39
C ASN A 648 -6.94 11.69 -15.47
N MET A 649 -7.09 11.16 -14.26
CA MET A 649 -8.07 11.65 -13.27
C MET A 649 -7.84 13.14 -12.93
N TRP A 650 -6.60 13.56 -12.74
CA TRP A 650 -6.32 14.96 -12.36
C TRP A 650 -6.76 15.96 -13.41
N SER A 651 -6.51 15.67 -14.68
CA SER A 651 -6.97 16.50 -15.79
C SER A 651 -8.48 16.71 -15.73
N TYR A 652 -9.25 15.72 -15.29
CA TYR A 652 -10.67 15.83 -15.06
C TYR A 652 -11.03 16.67 -13.82
N TYR A 653 -10.35 16.45 -12.68
CA TYR A 653 -10.58 17.20 -11.44
C TYR A 653 -10.27 18.70 -11.58
N VAL A 654 -9.17 19.07 -12.25
CA VAL A 654 -8.80 20.47 -12.49
C VAL A 654 -9.84 21.20 -13.34
N HIS A 655 -10.49 20.52 -14.29
CA HIS A 655 -11.51 21.16 -15.14
C HIS A 655 -12.89 21.33 -14.45
N LYS A 656 -13.12 20.68 -13.31
CA LYS A 656 -14.41 20.70 -12.61
C LYS A 656 -14.42 21.49 -11.31
N ILE A 657 -13.27 21.64 -10.63
CA ILE A 657 -13.21 22.16 -9.25
C ILE A 657 -12.30 23.39 -9.10
N LEU A 658 -11.30 23.56 -9.96
CA LEU A 658 -10.57 24.83 -10.13
C LEU A 658 -11.22 25.63 -11.26
#